data_AF-A0A370T8M6-F1
#
_entry.id   AF-A0A370T8M6-F1
#
_cell.length_a   1.000
_cell.length_b   1.000
_cell.length_c   1.000
_cell.angle_alpha   90.00
_cell.angle_beta   90.00
_cell.angle_gamma   90.00
#
_symmetry.space_group_name_H-M   'P 1'
#
loop_
_entity.id
_entity.type
_entity.pdbx_description
1 polymer ?
#
loop_
_entity_poly.entity_id
_entity_poly.type
_entity_poly.pdbx_seq_one_letter_code
_entity_poly.pdbx_strand_id
1 'polypeptide(L)'
;MAPITNMSLPNARPYAFNFPPETTAFLIIDMQRDFVDPGGFGSVQCGNPDIFSSVRSIVPTVQRVLEVSREMGMHVIHTREGHRPDLSDLPAAKRLRQISAPSGHHTMGIGDQGPMGRLLVRGEFGHDIIDELRPVPGEPIVDKPGKGSYWGTGLHRILLARGITHLIFAGVTTECCVTTTLRECNDRGYECCILSDCTGGFDQQQVTTSLDMICSQDGLFGYIGHSSDFFAQADRLAGTAVAAPPAASKDHDTSTLPSIAALQRQYKSSLADPQVIVNAVFDRIEKYEAIDPAVWISKQSRDDVLAAAGALSAKYAGKPLPPLFGVPFAVKDSIDVGGCVTTLACESFAYTADSTAPAVQHLLDAGALYIGKVNLDQLATGLTGCRSPYGTPHSFYSQDHISGGSSSGSAVAVVAGLVSFAVSTDTAGSTRIPAAFNGIVGFKPTKGTISARGLVPACKSLDCVTVIAPSLADARAAWYIMDQHDSLDPYAKLPSSLATWKTDFRGPREGGFTFGVPPASLLEETCSEAYQELFQASIQTLVSCGGRLVEIDYSPFAKACDLLYNASLVHERLASIGHEFIVKNVDSFHPVTKSIYRSTLDSDLKAWQVFRDQALQTQYIAQARKVFNTLEGGVDVLVVPSAPCHPTIAEIRADPIGLNSKLGVFAHAGNVLDLCGVSVNAGWVEGGAAEEGKKLPFGVTFLGGSGYDGKILDLAAVLEDAIKKE
;
A
#
# COMPACT_ATOMS: atom_id res chain seq x y z
N MET A 1 7.49 20.98 -4.05
CA MET A 1 7.99 20.17 -5.18
C MET A 1 8.10 21.05 -6.40
N ALA A 2 9.14 20.88 -7.22
CA ALA A 2 9.20 21.52 -8.55
C ALA A 2 7.98 21.08 -9.38
N PRO A 3 7.45 21.91 -10.30
CA PRO A 3 6.33 21.52 -11.14
C PRO A 3 6.71 20.24 -11.89
N ILE A 4 5.92 19.19 -11.68
CA ILE A 4 6.07 17.92 -12.38
C ILE A 4 5.96 18.26 -13.86
N THR A 5 7.03 17.98 -14.60
CA THR A 5 7.05 18.25 -16.04
C THR A 5 6.25 17.13 -16.70
N ASN A 6 4.95 17.36 -16.91
CA ASN A 6 4.09 16.44 -17.64
C ASN A 6 4.76 16.08 -18.98
N MET A 7 4.73 14.80 -19.32
CA MET A 7 5.13 14.34 -20.64
C MET A 7 4.02 14.62 -21.65
N SER A 8 4.42 14.72 -22.91
CA SER A 8 3.50 14.96 -24.03
C SER A 8 3.95 14.20 -25.27
N LEU A 9 3.07 13.40 -25.86
CA LEU A 9 3.25 12.85 -27.21
C LEU A 9 2.57 13.81 -28.20
N PRO A 10 3.28 14.81 -28.75
CA PRO A 10 2.66 15.90 -29.51
C PRO A 10 1.99 15.43 -30.81
N ASN A 11 2.48 14.34 -31.41
CA ASN A 11 1.96 13.79 -32.65
C ASN A 11 1.01 12.61 -32.42
N ALA A 12 0.56 12.39 -31.17
CA ALA A 12 -0.49 11.41 -30.92
C ALA A 12 -1.79 11.79 -31.65
N ARG A 13 -2.56 10.77 -32.03
CA ARG A 13 -3.91 10.91 -32.57
C ARG A 13 -4.93 10.59 -31.47
N PRO A 14 -6.09 11.26 -31.47
CA PRO A 14 -6.52 12.32 -32.40
C PRO A 14 -5.81 13.68 -32.20
N TYR A 15 -5.20 13.89 -31.05
CA TYR A 15 -4.39 15.05 -30.69
C TYR A 15 -3.36 14.66 -29.62
N ALA A 16 -2.53 15.61 -29.20
CA ALA A 16 -1.44 15.38 -28.26
C ALA A 16 -1.90 14.69 -26.97
N PHE A 17 -1.20 13.62 -26.58
CA PHE A 17 -1.46 12.88 -25.36
C PHE A 17 -0.52 13.37 -24.24
N ASN A 18 -1.08 13.98 -23.19
CA ASN A 18 -0.31 14.47 -22.06
C ASN A 18 -0.48 13.54 -20.86
N PHE A 19 0.59 13.26 -20.13
CA PHE A 19 0.53 12.34 -19.00
C PHE A 19 1.60 12.64 -17.93
N PRO A 20 1.30 12.43 -16.62
CA PRO A 20 2.28 12.54 -15.54
C PRO A 20 3.02 11.19 -15.35
N PRO A 21 4.36 11.13 -15.45
CA PRO A 21 5.09 9.86 -15.34
C PRO A 21 4.81 9.08 -14.04
N GLU A 22 4.65 9.76 -12.91
CA GLU A 22 4.45 9.17 -11.59
C GLU A 22 3.10 8.47 -11.41
N THR A 23 2.06 8.88 -12.15
CA THR A 23 0.74 8.23 -12.16
C THR A 23 0.47 7.51 -13.49
N THR A 24 1.50 7.25 -14.28
CA THR A 24 1.39 6.52 -15.55
C THR A 24 2.03 5.14 -15.43
N ALA A 25 1.32 4.11 -15.90
CA ALA A 25 1.89 2.78 -16.04
C ALA A 25 2.16 2.42 -17.52
N PHE A 26 3.31 1.82 -17.78
CA PHE A 26 3.60 1.12 -19.02
C PHE A 26 3.13 -0.33 -18.91
N LEU A 27 2.12 -0.69 -19.69
CA LEU A 27 1.47 -2.00 -19.67
C LEU A 27 1.86 -2.80 -20.91
N ILE A 28 2.62 -3.88 -20.71
CA ILE A 28 3.12 -4.76 -21.76
C ILE A 28 2.22 -5.98 -21.86
N ILE A 29 1.51 -6.11 -22.97
CA ILE A 29 0.50 -7.14 -23.18
C ILE A 29 1.08 -8.36 -23.89
N ASP A 30 1.10 -9.49 -23.17
CA ASP A 30 1.22 -10.84 -23.72
C ASP A 30 2.48 -11.09 -24.56
N MET A 31 3.60 -10.44 -24.22
CA MET A 31 4.93 -10.67 -24.82
C MET A 31 5.58 -11.98 -24.35
N GLN A 32 4.77 -13.03 -24.24
CA GLN A 32 5.17 -14.40 -23.89
C GLN A 32 5.56 -15.20 -25.12
N ARG A 33 6.49 -16.15 -24.97
CA ARG A 33 7.04 -16.96 -26.07
C ARG A 33 5.94 -17.59 -26.93
N ASP A 34 4.85 -18.02 -26.31
CA ASP A 34 3.70 -18.58 -27.01
C ASP A 34 3.13 -17.65 -28.08
N PHE A 35 3.24 -16.33 -27.97
CA PHE A 35 2.76 -15.40 -28.99
C PHE A 35 3.84 -14.80 -29.89
N VAL A 36 5.11 -14.85 -29.51
CA VAL A 36 6.22 -14.17 -30.23
C VAL A 36 7.27 -15.11 -30.82
N ASP A 37 7.39 -16.34 -30.32
CA ASP A 37 8.34 -17.36 -30.78
C ASP A 37 7.66 -18.39 -31.69
N PRO A 38 8.35 -18.87 -32.76
CA PRO A 38 7.86 -19.97 -33.58
C PRO A 38 7.59 -21.24 -32.75
N GLY A 39 6.53 -21.98 -33.12
CA GLY A 39 6.12 -23.18 -32.37
C GLY A 39 5.27 -22.87 -31.12
N GLY A 40 4.99 -21.59 -30.83
CA GLY A 40 4.02 -21.17 -29.82
C GLY A 40 2.60 -21.08 -30.36
N PHE A 41 1.64 -20.82 -29.46
CA PHE A 41 0.22 -20.64 -29.79
C PHE A 41 -0.06 -19.62 -30.90
N GLY A 42 0.63 -18.47 -30.91
CA GLY A 42 0.52 -17.43 -31.92
C GLY A 42 0.89 -17.91 -33.32
N SER A 43 1.89 -18.80 -33.44
CA SER A 43 2.27 -19.37 -34.73
C SER A 43 1.18 -20.29 -35.30
N VAL A 44 0.52 -21.06 -34.42
CA VAL A 44 -0.65 -21.89 -34.76
C VAL A 44 -1.82 -21.00 -35.18
N GLN A 45 -2.05 -19.90 -34.44
CA GLN A 45 -3.13 -18.96 -34.70
C GLN A 45 -2.97 -18.23 -36.03
N CYS A 46 -1.76 -17.78 -36.35
CA CYS A 46 -1.44 -17.06 -37.59
C CYS A 46 -1.51 -17.99 -38.82
N GLY A 47 -1.00 -19.23 -38.72
CA GLY A 47 -1.00 -20.19 -39.81
C GLY A 47 -0.11 -19.83 -41.01
N ASN A 48 0.58 -18.70 -40.98
CA ASN A 48 1.53 -18.25 -42.00
C ASN A 48 2.88 -17.86 -41.33
N PRO A 49 3.95 -18.66 -41.50
CA PRO A 49 5.25 -18.40 -40.89
C PRO A 49 5.88 -17.06 -41.28
N ASP A 50 5.71 -16.62 -42.53
CA ASP A 50 6.29 -15.37 -43.02
C ASP A 50 5.63 -14.17 -42.33
N ILE A 51 4.30 -14.19 -42.23
CA ILE A 51 3.56 -13.15 -41.50
C ILE A 51 3.92 -13.20 -40.01
N PHE A 52 3.92 -14.38 -39.39
CA PHE A 52 4.20 -14.52 -37.97
C PHE A 52 5.62 -14.05 -37.60
N SER A 53 6.61 -14.25 -38.49
CA SER A 53 7.97 -13.78 -38.25
C SER A 53 8.06 -12.25 -38.05
N SER A 54 7.14 -11.49 -38.63
CA SER A 54 7.09 -10.03 -38.48
C SER A 54 6.62 -9.57 -37.09
N VAL A 55 5.92 -10.41 -36.32
CA VAL A 55 5.43 -10.07 -34.97
C VAL A 55 6.59 -9.73 -34.04
N ARG A 56 7.72 -10.42 -34.17
CA ARG A 56 8.92 -10.17 -33.35
C ARG A 56 9.60 -8.83 -33.68
N SER A 57 9.28 -8.19 -34.80
CA SER A 57 9.93 -6.94 -35.21
C SER A 57 9.72 -5.77 -34.24
N ILE A 58 8.67 -5.81 -33.42
CA ILE A 58 8.39 -4.76 -32.41
C ILE A 58 9.27 -4.89 -31.16
N VAL A 59 9.87 -6.06 -30.90
CA VAL A 59 10.56 -6.37 -29.63
C VAL A 59 11.65 -5.34 -29.28
N PRO A 60 12.57 -4.95 -30.20
CA PRO A 60 13.61 -3.98 -29.87
C PRO A 60 13.04 -2.61 -29.46
N THR A 61 11.94 -2.18 -30.09
CA THR A 61 11.29 -0.91 -29.76
C THR A 61 10.60 -1.00 -28.39
N VAL A 62 9.87 -2.08 -28.12
CA VAL A 62 9.23 -2.32 -26.81
C VAL A 62 10.28 -2.37 -25.71
N GLN A 63 11.41 -3.03 -25.95
CA GLN A 63 12.51 -3.11 -25.00
C GLN A 63 13.06 -1.73 -24.67
N ARG A 64 13.26 -0.88 -25.67
CA ARG A 64 13.75 0.48 -25.44
C ARG A 64 12.74 1.34 -24.68
N VAL A 65 11.44 1.23 -24.96
CA VAL A 65 10.40 1.91 -24.17
C VAL A 65 10.40 1.41 -22.72
N LEU A 66 10.52 0.10 -22.52
CA LEU A 66 10.60 -0.52 -21.20
C LEU A 66 11.79 0.04 -20.38
N GLU A 67 12.97 0.12 -20.98
CA GLU A 67 14.17 0.68 -20.35
C GLU A 67 13.97 2.15 -19.95
N VAL A 68 13.46 2.97 -20.87
CA VAL A 68 13.19 4.40 -20.61
C VAL A 68 12.11 4.59 -19.54
N SER A 69 11.03 3.80 -19.56
CA SER A 69 10.00 3.83 -18.52
C SER A 69 10.58 3.53 -17.14
N ARG A 70 11.50 2.56 -17.03
CA ARG A 70 12.20 2.23 -15.77
C ARG A 70 13.10 3.37 -15.29
N GLU A 71 13.83 4.02 -16.20
CA GLU A 71 14.71 5.16 -15.89
C GLU A 71 13.94 6.36 -15.36
N MET A 72 12.76 6.62 -15.93
CA MET A 72 11.86 7.68 -15.49
C MET A 72 11.08 7.34 -14.21
N GLY A 73 11.19 6.11 -13.70
CA GLY A 73 10.46 5.67 -12.52
C GLY A 73 8.97 5.43 -12.74
N MET A 74 8.54 5.24 -13.99
CA MET A 74 7.16 4.83 -14.30
C MET A 74 6.90 3.42 -13.77
N HIS A 75 5.64 3.12 -13.49
CA HIS A 75 5.23 1.76 -13.15
C HIS A 75 5.25 0.87 -14.41
N VAL A 76 5.88 -0.29 -14.34
CA VAL A 76 5.85 -1.28 -15.42
C VAL A 76 5.03 -2.47 -14.97
N ILE A 77 4.10 -2.92 -15.81
CA ILE A 77 3.23 -4.07 -15.56
C ILE A 77 3.25 -4.95 -16.79
N HIS A 78 3.39 -6.26 -16.59
CA HIS A 78 3.38 -7.26 -17.65
C HIS A 78 2.11 -8.10 -17.57
N THR A 79 1.57 -8.52 -18.70
CA THR A 79 0.50 -9.51 -18.75
C THR A 79 0.92 -10.73 -19.54
N ARG A 80 0.34 -11.89 -19.18
CA ARG A 80 0.54 -13.16 -19.87
C ARG A 80 -0.79 -13.86 -19.97
N GLU A 81 -1.18 -14.28 -21.17
CA GLU A 81 -2.38 -15.09 -21.34
C GLU A 81 -2.09 -16.54 -21.03
N GLY A 82 -2.75 -17.09 -20.03
CA GLY A 82 -2.57 -18.50 -19.70
C GLY A 82 -3.56 -19.04 -18.68
N HIS A 83 -3.69 -20.34 -18.72
CA HIS A 83 -4.63 -21.12 -17.94
C HIS A 83 -3.93 -21.92 -16.86
N ARG A 84 -4.67 -22.24 -15.80
CA ARG A 84 -4.17 -23.12 -14.73
C ARG A 84 -3.70 -24.46 -15.32
N PRO A 85 -2.75 -25.16 -14.68
CA PRO A 85 -2.27 -26.47 -15.16
C PRO A 85 -3.39 -27.50 -15.42
N ASP A 86 -4.47 -27.45 -14.62
CA ASP A 86 -5.66 -28.30 -14.73
C ASP A 86 -6.71 -27.77 -15.73
N LEU A 87 -6.46 -26.62 -16.35
CA LEU A 87 -7.36 -25.90 -17.27
C LEU A 87 -8.71 -25.51 -16.64
N SER A 88 -8.80 -25.45 -15.31
CA SER A 88 -10.08 -25.19 -14.63
C SER A 88 -10.64 -23.78 -14.87
N ASP A 89 -9.81 -22.84 -15.31
CA ASP A 89 -10.19 -21.49 -15.73
C ASP A 89 -10.29 -21.29 -17.26
N LEU A 90 -10.25 -22.38 -18.06
CA LEU A 90 -10.41 -22.35 -19.52
C LEU A 90 -11.88 -22.60 -19.91
N PRO A 91 -12.61 -21.60 -20.46
CA PRO A 91 -13.97 -21.82 -20.91
C PRO A 91 -14.03 -22.82 -22.08
N ALA A 92 -15.02 -23.73 -22.05
CA ALA A 92 -15.21 -24.74 -23.10
C ALA A 92 -15.29 -24.12 -24.52
N ALA A 93 -15.94 -22.95 -24.64
CA ALA A 93 -16.01 -22.23 -25.91
C ALA A 93 -14.64 -21.78 -26.43
N LYS A 94 -13.73 -21.36 -25.54
CA LYS A 94 -12.36 -20.97 -25.90
C LYS A 94 -11.53 -22.19 -26.30
N ARG A 95 -11.73 -23.31 -25.61
CA ARG A 95 -11.05 -24.59 -25.89
C ARG A 95 -11.47 -25.22 -27.22
N LEU A 96 -12.76 -25.27 -27.50
CA LEU A 96 -13.31 -26.15 -28.56
C LEU A 96 -13.58 -25.43 -29.88
N ARG A 97 -13.96 -24.15 -29.85
CA ARG A 97 -14.52 -23.46 -31.03
C ARG A 97 -13.56 -23.42 -32.23
N GLN A 98 -12.29 -23.12 -31.99
CA GLN A 98 -11.29 -23.00 -33.06
C GLN A 98 -10.91 -24.36 -33.65
N ILE A 99 -10.70 -25.36 -32.79
CA ILE A 99 -10.35 -26.73 -33.19
C ILE A 99 -11.51 -27.42 -33.92
N SER A 100 -12.75 -27.09 -33.55
CA SER A 100 -13.96 -27.69 -34.15
C SER A 100 -14.50 -26.91 -35.36
N ALA A 101 -13.79 -25.90 -35.86
CA ALA A 101 -14.27 -25.08 -36.97
C ALA A 101 -14.30 -25.89 -38.28
N PRO A 102 -15.43 -25.98 -39.01
CA PRO A 102 -15.57 -26.84 -40.20
C PRO A 102 -14.61 -26.55 -41.36
N SER A 103 -13.98 -25.37 -41.36
CA SER A 103 -13.00 -24.95 -42.37
C SER A 103 -11.82 -24.20 -41.72
N GLY A 104 -11.54 -24.51 -40.45
CA GLY A 104 -10.39 -23.94 -39.74
C GLY A 104 -9.09 -24.66 -40.07
N HIS A 105 -7.96 -23.96 -39.92
CA HIS A 105 -6.62 -24.52 -40.11
C HIS A 105 -5.96 -25.00 -38.80
N HIS A 106 -6.63 -24.85 -37.66
CA HIS A 106 -6.07 -25.17 -36.35
C HIS A 106 -6.06 -26.68 -36.10
N THR A 107 -4.86 -27.25 -35.92
CA THR A 107 -4.66 -28.67 -35.59
C THR A 107 -4.37 -28.91 -34.10
N MET A 108 -4.09 -27.84 -33.36
CA MET A 108 -3.83 -27.82 -31.92
C MET A 108 -4.56 -26.62 -31.29
N GLY A 109 -4.89 -26.72 -30.01
CA GLY A 109 -5.37 -25.57 -29.26
C GLY A 109 -4.86 -25.53 -27.82
N ILE A 110 -5.54 -24.72 -27.03
CA ILE A 110 -5.11 -24.39 -25.67
C ILE A 110 -5.06 -25.65 -24.80
N GLY A 111 -3.89 -25.87 -24.17
CA GLY A 111 -3.62 -27.01 -23.30
C GLY A 111 -3.03 -28.23 -24.00
N ASP A 112 -3.02 -28.27 -25.34
CA ASP A 112 -2.38 -29.34 -26.11
C ASP A 112 -0.85 -29.22 -26.06
N GLN A 113 -0.17 -30.35 -26.22
CA GLN A 113 1.29 -30.42 -26.14
C GLN A 113 1.95 -29.83 -27.39
N GLY A 114 2.66 -28.71 -27.22
CA GLY A 114 3.48 -28.09 -28.25
C GLY A 114 4.99 -28.21 -28.03
N PRO A 115 5.79 -27.67 -28.96
CA PRO A 115 7.26 -27.66 -28.89
C PRO A 115 7.84 -27.01 -27.63
N MET A 116 7.12 -26.04 -27.03
CA MET A 116 7.54 -25.27 -25.86
C MET A 116 6.79 -25.65 -24.57
N GLY A 117 6.16 -26.82 -24.53
CA GLY A 117 5.26 -27.21 -23.46
C GLY A 117 3.80 -27.12 -23.89
N ARG A 118 2.88 -27.21 -22.92
CA ARG A 118 1.45 -27.12 -23.20
C ARG A 118 1.06 -25.68 -23.54
N LEU A 119 0.37 -25.47 -24.67
CA LEU A 119 0.06 -24.13 -25.18
C LEU A 119 -0.82 -23.32 -24.20
N LEU A 120 -0.37 -22.12 -23.84
CA LEU A 120 -1.01 -21.19 -22.90
C LEU A 120 -1.33 -21.82 -21.53
N VAL A 121 -0.45 -22.67 -21.01
CA VAL A 121 -0.56 -23.24 -19.66
C VAL A 121 0.48 -22.64 -18.74
N ARG A 122 0.04 -22.14 -17.58
CA ARG A 122 0.90 -21.49 -16.60
C ARG A 122 1.96 -22.45 -16.07
N GLY A 123 3.21 -21.98 -16.07
CA GLY A 123 4.38 -22.75 -15.64
C GLY A 123 5.11 -23.47 -16.77
N GLU A 124 4.54 -23.54 -17.97
CA GLU A 124 5.22 -24.06 -19.15
C GLU A 124 6.21 -23.04 -19.72
N PHE A 125 7.23 -23.51 -20.44
CA PHE A 125 8.25 -22.64 -21.04
C PHE A 125 7.66 -21.65 -22.05
N GLY A 126 6.70 -22.08 -22.87
CA GLY A 126 5.99 -21.24 -23.83
C GLY A 126 5.19 -20.10 -23.18
N HIS A 127 4.72 -20.28 -21.96
CA HIS A 127 3.93 -19.26 -21.27
C HIS A 127 4.79 -18.13 -20.67
N ASP A 128 6.11 -18.25 -20.61
CA ASP A 128 6.94 -17.21 -20.00
C ASP A 128 7.20 -16.02 -20.94
N ILE A 129 7.50 -14.85 -20.36
CA ILE A 129 7.88 -13.64 -21.11
C ILE A 129 9.23 -13.87 -21.79
N ILE A 130 9.39 -13.35 -23.01
CA ILE A 130 10.65 -13.42 -23.75
C ILE A 130 11.81 -12.75 -22.97
N ASP A 131 13.04 -13.22 -23.15
CA ASP A 131 14.18 -12.78 -22.34
C ASP A 131 14.48 -11.28 -22.48
N GLU A 132 14.24 -10.72 -23.67
CA GLU A 132 14.45 -9.31 -24.00
C GLU A 132 13.57 -8.37 -23.17
N LEU A 133 12.39 -8.84 -22.75
CA LEU A 133 11.40 -8.06 -22.01
C LEU A 133 11.21 -8.57 -20.58
N ARG A 134 12.19 -9.31 -20.06
CA ARG A 134 12.10 -9.96 -18.76
C ARG A 134 11.72 -8.96 -17.66
N PRO A 135 10.70 -9.26 -16.84
CA PRO A 135 10.36 -8.46 -15.69
C PRO A 135 11.51 -8.38 -14.69
N VAL A 136 11.71 -7.22 -14.08
CA VAL A 136 12.65 -7.04 -12.97
C VAL A 136 11.94 -7.12 -11.61
N PRO A 137 12.66 -7.35 -10.50
CA PRO A 137 12.02 -7.41 -9.18
C PRO A 137 11.16 -6.16 -8.91
N GLY A 138 9.89 -6.39 -8.54
CA GLY A 138 8.91 -5.33 -8.28
C GLY A 138 7.95 -5.02 -9.44
N GLU A 139 8.23 -5.53 -10.65
CA GLU A 139 7.29 -5.43 -11.77
C GLU A 139 6.26 -6.56 -11.69
N PRO A 140 4.97 -6.27 -11.48
CA PRO A 140 3.94 -7.31 -11.40
C PRO A 140 3.72 -7.97 -12.75
N ILE A 141 3.48 -9.28 -12.71
CA ILE A 141 3.04 -10.08 -13.84
C ILE A 141 1.60 -10.51 -13.59
N VAL A 142 0.70 -10.13 -14.50
CA VAL A 142 -0.72 -10.47 -14.43
C VAL A 142 -1.01 -11.62 -15.38
N ASP A 143 -1.13 -12.83 -14.83
CA ASP A 143 -1.59 -13.99 -15.59
C ASP A 143 -3.11 -13.91 -15.77
N LYS A 144 -3.56 -13.87 -17.02
CA LYS A 144 -4.98 -13.71 -17.39
C LYS A 144 -5.51 -14.93 -18.16
N PRO A 145 -6.67 -15.50 -17.80
CA PRO A 145 -7.33 -16.53 -18.62
C PRO A 145 -8.15 -15.93 -19.78
N GLY A 146 -8.45 -14.62 -19.71
CA GLY A 146 -9.21 -13.88 -20.71
C GLY A 146 -8.33 -13.12 -21.71
N LYS A 147 -8.96 -12.62 -22.78
CA LYS A 147 -8.31 -11.71 -23.74
C LYS A 147 -8.01 -10.35 -23.10
N GLY A 148 -9.02 -9.79 -22.43
CA GLY A 148 -8.88 -8.60 -21.60
C GLY A 148 -8.19 -8.92 -20.28
N SER A 149 -7.31 -8.01 -19.85
CA SER A 149 -6.45 -8.24 -18.68
C SER A 149 -7.14 -8.05 -17.34
N TYR A 150 -8.43 -7.71 -17.31
CA TYR A 150 -9.23 -7.59 -16.10
C TYR A 150 -10.02 -8.86 -15.76
N TRP A 151 -10.32 -9.70 -16.75
CA TRP A 151 -11.16 -10.88 -16.53
C TRP A 151 -10.44 -11.93 -15.67
N GLY A 152 -10.95 -12.14 -14.46
CA GLY A 152 -10.40 -13.11 -13.52
C GLY A 152 -9.04 -12.72 -12.94
N THR A 153 -8.68 -11.42 -12.96
CA THR A 153 -7.38 -10.93 -12.47
C THR A 153 -7.54 -9.82 -11.42
N GLY A 154 -6.43 -9.45 -10.79
CA GLY A 154 -6.31 -8.31 -9.88
C GLY A 154 -5.84 -7.01 -10.53
N LEU A 155 -5.78 -6.91 -11.88
CA LEU A 155 -5.17 -5.75 -12.56
C LEU A 155 -5.75 -4.41 -12.09
N HIS A 156 -7.07 -4.31 -11.96
CA HIS A 156 -7.68 -3.05 -11.53
C HIS A 156 -7.17 -2.61 -10.16
N ARG A 157 -7.11 -3.54 -9.20
CA ARG A 157 -6.59 -3.26 -7.86
C ARG A 157 -5.12 -2.85 -7.90
N ILE A 158 -4.30 -3.52 -8.73
CA ILE A 158 -2.87 -3.20 -8.90
C ILE A 158 -2.68 -1.75 -9.37
N LEU A 159 -3.53 -1.30 -10.30
CA LEU A 159 -3.52 0.08 -10.82
C LEU A 159 -4.02 1.08 -9.77
N LEU A 160 -5.15 0.82 -9.13
CA LEU A 160 -5.72 1.68 -8.09
C LEU A 160 -4.79 1.81 -6.87
N ALA A 161 -4.14 0.73 -6.44
CA ALA A 161 -3.18 0.74 -5.34
C ALA A 161 -1.96 1.63 -5.62
N ARG A 162 -1.60 1.80 -6.90
CA ARG A 162 -0.50 2.65 -7.36
C ARG A 162 -0.91 4.09 -7.67
N GLY A 163 -2.20 4.42 -7.59
CA GLY A 163 -2.68 5.74 -8.01
C GLY A 163 -2.52 5.98 -9.51
N ILE A 164 -2.58 4.93 -10.33
CA ILE A 164 -2.47 5.06 -11.78
C ILE A 164 -3.70 5.78 -12.34
N THR A 165 -3.46 6.74 -13.21
CA THR A 165 -4.48 7.50 -13.95
C THR A 165 -4.32 7.34 -15.46
N HIS A 166 -3.10 7.09 -15.94
CA HIS A 166 -2.77 7.00 -17.35
C HIS A 166 -2.07 5.67 -17.66
N LEU A 167 -2.27 5.17 -18.87
CA LEU A 167 -1.71 3.91 -19.34
C LEU A 167 -1.10 4.06 -20.73
N ILE A 168 0.15 3.63 -20.88
CA ILE A 168 0.81 3.47 -22.17
C ILE A 168 0.88 1.97 -22.48
N PHE A 169 0.42 1.58 -23.67
CA PHE A 169 0.30 0.19 -24.08
C PHE A 169 1.35 -0.19 -25.12
N ALA A 170 1.90 -1.39 -24.93
CA ALA A 170 2.68 -2.16 -25.90
C ALA A 170 2.24 -3.63 -25.85
N GLY A 171 2.63 -4.44 -26.84
CA GLY A 171 2.39 -5.87 -26.80
C GLY A 171 1.89 -6.48 -28.10
N VAL A 172 1.43 -7.72 -28.04
CA VAL A 172 0.99 -8.47 -29.22
C VAL A 172 -0.52 -8.76 -29.21
N THR A 173 -1.04 -9.05 -30.39
CA THR A 173 -2.47 -9.15 -30.71
C THR A 173 -3.18 -7.80 -30.53
N THR A 174 -2.73 -6.79 -31.28
CA THR A 174 -3.33 -5.44 -31.30
C THR A 174 -4.85 -5.50 -31.46
N GLU A 175 -5.32 -6.31 -32.41
CA GLU A 175 -6.72 -6.57 -32.76
C GLU A 175 -7.50 -7.37 -31.70
N CYS A 176 -6.85 -7.82 -30.63
CA CYS A 176 -7.44 -8.65 -29.59
C CYS A 176 -7.05 -8.18 -28.18
N CYS A 177 -5.98 -8.70 -27.57
CA CYS A 177 -5.72 -8.53 -26.15
C CYS A 177 -5.36 -7.08 -25.78
N VAL A 178 -4.59 -6.40 -26.63
CA VAL A 178 -4.21 -4.99 -26.43
C VAL A 178 -5.46 -4.10 -26.41
N THR A 179 -6.25 -4.11 -27.49
CA THR A 179 -7.42 -3.22 -27.61
C THR A 179 -8.57 -3.63 -26.70
N THR A 180 -8.74 -4.93 -26.40
CA THR A 180 -9.72 -5.36 -25.38
C THR A 180 -9.37 -4.80 -24.01
N THR A 181 -8.10 -4.93 -23.60
CA THR A 181 -7.65 -4.41 -22.30
C THR A 181 -7.76 -2.88 -22.26
N LEU A 182 -7.34 -2.19 -23.32
CA LEU A 182 -7.42 -0.73 -23.38
C LEU A 182 -8.85 -0.21 -23.25
N ARG A 183 -9.82 -0.80 -23.96
CA ARG A 183 -11.22 -0.38 -23.86
C ARG A 183 -11.77 -0.61 -22.45
N GLU A 184 -11.41 -1.72 -21.82
CA GLU A 184 -11.75 -1.95 -20.41
C GLU A 184 -11.13 -0.92 -19.46
N CYS A 185 -9.91 -0.44 -19.73
CA CYS A 185 -9.30 0.66 -18.99
C CYS A 185 -10.07 1.98 -19.22
N ASN A 186 -10.42 2.31 -20.46
CA ASN A 186 -11.16 3.52 -20.80
C ASN A 186 -12.54 3.56 -20.11
N ASP A 187 -13.29 2.46 -20.11
CA ASP A 187 -14.58 2.34 -19.39
C ASP A 187 -14.43 2.58 -17.87
N ARG A 188 -13.25 2.29 -17.32
CA ARG A 188 -12.91 2.50 -15.90
C ARG A 188 -12.33 3.89 -15.62
N GLY A 189 -12.19 4.73 -16.64
CA GLY A 189 -11.79 6.14 -16.52
C GLY A 189 -10.28 6.41 -16.59
N TYR A 190 -9.48 5.45 -17.07
CA TYR A 190 -8.06 5.69 -17.35
C TYR A 190 -7.87 6.35 -18.71
N GLU A 191 -6.93 7.28 -18.80
CA GLU A 191 -6.45 7.83 -20.07
C GLU A 191 -5.44 6.87 -20.70
N CYS A 192 -5.73 6.40 -21.92
CA CYS A 192 -5.00 5.28 -22.51
C CYS A 192 -4.40 5.63 -23.87
N CYS A 193 -3.11 5.35 -24.05
CA CYS A 193 -2.40 5.55 -25.30
C CYS A 193 -1.69 4.27 -25.75
N ILE A 194 -1.92 3.83 -26.99
CA ILE A 194 -1.11 2.76 -27.61
C ILE A 194 0.07 3.39 -28.34
N LEU A 195 1.28 2.88 -28.11
CA LEU A 195 2.40 3.17 -29.00
C LEU A 195 2.32 2.23 -30.20
N SER A 196 1.89 2.78 -31.34
CA SER A 196 1.59 2.03 -32.57
C SER A 196 2.72 1.10 -33.04
N ASP A 197 3.97 1.55 -32.95
CA ASP A 197 5.18 0.81 -33.32
C ASP A 197 5.70 -0.15 -32.22
N CYS A 198 5.02 -0.16 -31.07
CA CYS A 198 5.24 -1.10 -29.98
C CYS A 198 4.13 -2.16 -29.90
N THR A 199 3.29 -2.28 -30.93
CA THR A 199 2.26 -3.31 -30.99
C THR A 199 2.26 -4.07 -32.31
N GLY A 200 1.86 -5.34 -32.26
CA GLY A 200 1.79 -6.20 -33.44
C GLY A 200 0.64 -7.19 -33.38
N GLY A 201 0.30 -7.77 -34.53
CA GLY A 201 -0.79 -8.74 -34.67
C GLY A 201 -0.51 -9.74 -35.78
N PHE A 202 -1.44 -10.66 -36.02
CA PHE A 202 -1.25 -11.71 -37.03
C PHE A 202 -1.81 -11.33 -38.41
N ASP A 203 -2.43 -10.16 -38.52
CA ASP A 203 -2.99 -9.59 -39.74
C ASP A 203 -2.85 -8.06 -39.71
N GLN A 204 -2.06 -7.51 -40.64
CA GLN A 204 -1.74 -6.09 -40.67
C GLN A 204 -2.95 -5.19 -40.92
N GLN A 205 -3.93 -5.66 -41.69
CA GLN A 205 -5.15 -4.89 -41.95
C GLN A 205 -6.01 -4.82 -40.69
N GLN A 206 -6.11 -5.91 -39.95
CA GLN A 206 -6.83 -5.95 -38.66
C GLN A 206 -6.13 -5.08 -37.60
N VAL A 207 -4.79 -5.10 -37.54
CA VAL A 207 -4.00 -4.20 -36.68
C VAL A 207 -4.33 -2.74 -37.00
N THR A 208 -4.21 -2.35 -38.27
CA THR A 208 -4.44 -0.96 -38.71
C THR A 208 -5.87 -0.51 -38.39
N THR A 209 -6.86 -1.33 -38.75
CA THR A 209 -8.28 -1.04 -38.48
C THR A 209 -8.54 -0.90 -36.97
N SER A 210 -7.91 -1.75 -36.15
CA SER A 210 -8.07 -1.71 -34.69
C SER A 210 -7.51 -0.42 -34.10
N LEU A 211 -6.34 0.03 -34.55
CA LEU A 211 -5.74 1.30 -34.11
C LEU A 211 -6.60 2.50 -34.54
N ASP A 212 -7.13 2.49 -35.77
CA ASP A 212 -8.01 3.57 -36.25
C ASP A 212 -9.34 3.62 -35.50
N MET A 213 -9.88 2.47 -35.11
CA MET A 213 -11.06 2.42 -34.25
C MET A 213 -10.81 3.06 -32.87
N ILE A 214 -9.60 2.94 -32.29
CA ILE A 214 -9.28 3.56 -31.00
C ILE A 214 -9.35 5.09 -31.09
N CYS A 215 -8.82 5.69 -32.16
CA CYS A 215 -8.89 7.14 -32.35
C CYS A 215 -10.23 7.65 -32.90
N SER A 216 -11.17 6.77 -33.24
CA SER A 216 -12.44 7.19 -33.86
C SER A 216 -13.27 8.07 -32.92
N GLN A 217 -14.18 8.87 -33.50
CA GLN A 217 -15.04 9.79 -32.75
C GLN A 217 -14.23 10.76 -31.86
N ASP A 218 -13.20 11.38 -32.45
CA ASP A 218 -12.34 12.36 -31.79
C ASP A 218 -11.67 11.84 -30.50
N GLY A 219 -11.30 10.55 -30.49
CA GLY A 219 -10.57 9.90 -29.39
C GLY A 219 -11.43 9.30 -28.30
N LEU A 220 -12.73 9.05 -28.56
CA LEU A 220 -13.66 8.47 -27.59
C LEU A 220 -13.12 7.22 -26.91
N PHE A 221 -12.35 6.39 -27.62
CA PHE A 221 -11.82 5.13 -27.09
C PHE A 221 -10.35 5.21 -26.65
N GLY A 222 -9.66 6.33 -26.87
CA GLY A 222 -8.27 6.53 -26.47
C GLY A 222 -7.37 7.12 -27.56
N TYR A 223 -6.07 6.99 -27.35
CA TYR A 223 -5.03 7.65 -28.14
C TYR A 223 -4.11 6.65 -28.81
N ILE A 224 -3.56 7.05 -29.96
CA ILE A 224 -2.48 6.33 -30.64
C ILE A 224 -1.28 7.27 -30.76
N GLY A 225 -0.19 6.92 -30.10
CA GLY A 225 1.11 7.58 -30.18
C GLY A 225 2.14 6.74 -30.92
N HIS A 226 3.39 7.22 -30.90
CA HIS A 226 4.53 6.56 -31.51
C HIS A 226 5.74 6.67 -30.57
N SER A 227 6.57 5.63 -30.48
CA SER A 227 7.69 5.58 -29.52
C SER A 227 8.71 6.71 -29.74
N SER A 228 8.86 7.21 -30.97
CA SER A 228 9.75 8.33 -31.28
C SER A 228 9.43 9.60 -30.49
N ASP A 229 8.15 9.91 -30.27
CA ASP A 229 7.73 11.05 -29.46
C ASP A 229 8.05 10.81 -27.98
N PHE A 230 7.87 9.57 -27.53
CA PHE A 230 8.17 9.15 -26.16
C PHE A 230 9.67 9.31 -25.86
N PHE A 231 10.54 8.81 -26.76
CA PHE A 231 11.99 8.96 -26.64
C PHE A 231 12.42 10.42 -26.69
N ALA A 232 11.89 11.22 -27.63
CA ALA A 232 12.22 12.63 -27.74
C ALA A 232 11.86 13.43 -26.47
N GLN A 233 10.76 13.08 -25.78
CA GLN A 233 10.43 13.68 -24.50
C GLN A 233 11.33 13.20 -23.36
N ALA A 234 11.62 11.91 -23.30
CA ALA A 234 12.52 11.37 -22.28
C ALA A 234 13.91 12.01 -22.38
N ASP A 235 14.46 12.13 -23.59
CA ASP A 235 15.75 12.79 -23.84
C ASP A 235 15.72 14.28 -23.43
N ARG A 236 14.61 14.98 -23.67
CA ARG A 236 14.42 16.36 -23.21
C ARG A 236 14.46 16.47 -21.69
N LEU A 237 13.76 15.59 -20.98
CA LEU A 237 13.75 15.57 -19.51
C LEU A 237 15.11 15.20 -18.94
N ALA A 238 15.82 14.26 -19.56
CA ALA A 238 17.19 13.92 -19.19
C ALA A 238 18.15 15.09 -19.43
N GLY A 239 17.98 15.83 -20.54
CA GLY A 239 18.79 17.00 -20.88
C GLY A 239 18.52 18.23 -20.00
N THR A 240 17.32 18.40 -19.46
CA THR A 240 17.01 19.46 -18.47
C THR A 240 17.42 19.08 -17.05
N ALA A 241 17.57 17.79 -16.74
CA ALA A 241 18.06 17.28 -15.47
C ALA A 241 19.58 17.47 -15.26
N VAL A 242 20.30 18.15 -16.17
CA VAL A 242 21.72 18.54 -16.01
C VAL A 242 21.88 19.78 -15.11
N ALA A 243 21.03 19.94 -14.10
CA ALA A 243 21.48 20.55 -12.87
C ALA A 243 22.02 19.40 -12.03
N ALA A 244 23.33 19.38 -11.79
CA ALA A 244 23.96 18.40 -10.90
C ALA A 244 23.06 18.23 -9.66
N PRO A 245 22.73 16.99 -9.24
CA PRO A 245 22.03 16.81 -7.98
C PRO A 245 22.79 17.65 -6.94
N PRO A 246 22.10 18.44 -6.08
CA PRO A 246 22.78 19.15 -5.02
C PRO A 246 23.69 18.12 -4.37
N ALA A 247 25.01 18.42 -4.38
CA ALA A 247 26.05 17.43 -4.12
C ALA A 247 25.56 16.51 -3.02
N ALA A 248 25.29 15.23 -3.36
CA ALA A 248 24.71 14.30 -2.42
C ALA A 248 25.60 14.40 -1.18
N SER A 249 25.02 14.92 -0.10
CA SER A 249 25.74 15.06 1.14
C SER A 249 26.28 13.69 1.46
N LYS A 250 27.60 13.51 1.39
CA LYS A 250 28.26 12.32 1.95
C LYS A 250 28.02 12.22 3.46
N ASP A 251 27.53 13.32 4.04
CA ASP A 251 27.02 13.40 5.39
C ASP A 251 25.60 12.81 5.43
N HIS A 252 25.52 11.53 5.81
CA HIS A 252 24.28 10.87 6.22
C HIS A 252 23.95 11.15 7.70
N ASP A 253 24.70 12.06 8.36
CA ASP A 253 24.47 12.59 9.72
C ASP A 253 23.41 13.72 9.73
N THR A 254 22.48 13.72 8.77
CA THR A 254 21.29 14.59 8.79
C THR A 254 20.25 14.10 9.80
N SER A 255 19.34 14.97 10.22
CA SER A 255 18.27 14.64 11.18
C SER A 255 17.24 13.63 10.65
N THR A 256 17.25 13.31 9.35
CA THR A 256 16.33 12.37 8.70
C THR A 256 17.05 11.46 7.69
N LEU A 257 16.48 10.27 7.46
CA LEU A 257 16.90 9.38 6.37
C LEU A 257 16.33 9.86 5.03
N PRO A 258 16.99 9.61 3.89
CA PRO A 258 16.38 9.81 2.59
C PRO A 258 15.12 8.94 2.42
N SER A 259 14.15 9.41 1.64
CA SER A 259 12.95 8.62 1.30
C SER A 259 13.32 7.33 0.55
N ILE A 260 12.41 6.36 0.50
CA ILE A 260 12.64 5.08 -0.19
C ILE A 260 13.04 5.33 -1.65
N ALA A 261 12.32 6.23 -2.34
CA ALA A 261 12.63 6.60 -3.72
C ALA A 261 14.01 7.28 -3.86
N ALA A 262 14.41 8.09 -2.88
CA ALA A 262 15.73 8.73 -2.88
C ALA A 262 16.86 7.70 -2.66
N LEU A 263 16.70 6.79 -1.70
CA LEU A 263 17.64 5.69 -1.46
C LEU A 263 17.80 4.82 -2.71
N GLN A 264 16.69 4.42 -3.34
CA GLN A 264 16.74 3.67 -4.60
C GLN A 264 17.55 4.39 -5.69
N ARG A 265 17.34 5.71 -5.87
CA ARG A 265 18.12 6.49 -6.85
C ARG A 265 19.60 6.53 -6.48
N GLN A 266 19.93 6.71 -5.20
CA GLN A 266 21.31 6.72 -4.73
C GLN A 266 22.01 5.37 -4.94
N TYR A 267 21.33 4.25 -4.65
CA TYR A 267 21.88 2.91 -4.88
C TYR A 267 22.04 2.59 -6.37
N LYS A 268 21.04 2.91 -7.21
CA LYS A 268 21.12 2.72 -8.68
C LYS A 268 22.27 3.52 -9.31
N SER A 269 22.54 4.72 -8.80
CA SER A 269 23.63 5.58 -9.27
C SER A 269 24.97 5.34 -8.57
N SER A 270 25.06 4.32 -7.70
CA SER A 270 26.26 4.03 -6.89
C SER A 270 26.74 5.22 -6.04
N LEU A 271 25.84 6.14 -5.71
CA LEU A 271 26.10 7.28 -4.82
C LEU A 271 26.04 6.90 -3.33
N ALA A 272 25.42 5.78 -2.99
CA ALA A 272 25.39 5.21 -1.65
C ALA A 272 25.54 3.68 -1.72
N ASP A 273 25.98 3.08 -0.62
CA ASP A 273 26.01 1.64 -0.41
C ASP A 273 25.15 1.29 0.82
N PRO A 274 24.37 0.19 0.81
CA PRO A 274 23.55 -0.22 1.95
C PRO A 274 24.31 -0.28 3.29
N GLN A 275 25.59 -0.67 3.31
CA GLN A 275 26.39 -0.72 4.54
C GLN A 275 26.65 0.68 5.11
N VAL A 276 26.77 1.70 4.27
CA VAL A 276 26.91 3.11 4.72
C VAL A 276 25.62 3.57 5.41
N ILE A 277 24.47 3.26 4.81
CA ILE A 277 23.16 3.61 5.40
C ILE A 277 22.94 2.86 6.71
N VAL A 278 23.31 1.58 6.79
CA VAL A 278 23.26 0.79 8.04
C VAL A 278 24.13 1.43 9.12
N ASN A 279 25.38 1.81 8.82
CA ASN A 279 26.25 2.46 9.81
C ASN A 279 25.62 3.73 10.37
N ALA A 280 25.13 4.61 9.49
CA ALA A 280 24.47 5.85 9.87
C ALA A 280 23.19 5.61 10.71
N VAL A 281 22.41 4.58 10.38
CA VAL A 281 21.25 4.17 11.17
C VAL A 281 21.65 3.76 12.57
N PHE A 282 22.64 2.86 12.71
CA PHE A 282 23.08 2.42 14.03
C PHE A 282 23.75 3.54 14.83
N ASP A 283 24.47 4.47 14.19
CA ASP A 283 25.05 5.63 14.87
C ASP A 283 23.95 6.51 15.45
N ARG A 284 22.86 6.69 14.69
CA ARG A 284 21.69 7.43 15.14
C ARG A 284 20.95 6.71 16.27
N ILE A 285 20.80 5.39 16.18
CA ILE A 285 20.21 4.58 17.25
C ILE A 285 21.01 4.76 18.55
N GLU A 286 22.33 4.60 18.51
CA GLU A 286 23.21 4.73 19.68
C GLU A 286 23.11 6.14 20.31
N LYS A 287 23.06 7.20 19.49
CA LYS A 287 22.84 8.58 19.98
C LYS A 287 21.44 8.76 20.58
N TYR A 288 20.40 8.20 19.95
CA TYR A 288 19.00 8.41 20.35
C TYR A 288 18.62 7.61 21.60
N GLU A 289 19.31 6.51 21.92
CA GLU A 289 19.12 5.76 23.17
C GLU A 289 19.37 6.62 24.43
N ALA A 290 20.21 7.65 24.34
CA ALA A 290 20.41 8.61 25.42
C ALA A 290 19.22 9.58 25.60
N ILE A 291 18.34 9.69 24.59
CA ILE A 291 17.15 10.53 24.60
C ILE A 291 15.94 9.70 25.03
N ASP A 292 15.69 8.59 24.33
CA ASP A 292 14.59 7.67 24.61
C ASP A 292 15.06 6.20 24.53
N PRO A 293 15.48 5.61 25.66
CA PRO A 293 15.90 4.21 25.69
C PRO A 293 14.74 3.22 25.52
N ALA A 294 13.48 3.68 25.57
CA ALA A 294 12.31 2.81 25.57
C ALA A 294 11.81 2.45 24.15
N VAL A 295 12.42 3.00 23.09
CA VAL A 295 11.98 2.79 21.69
C VAL A 295 12.05 1.32 21.26
N TRP A 296 13.08 0.60 21.68
CA TRP A 296 13.39 -0.76 21.24
C TRP A 296 13.18 -1.78 22.35
N ILE A 297 12.61 -2.94 22.02
CA ILE A 297 12.65 -4.13 22.89
C ILE A 297 13.89 -4.95 22.58
N SER A 298 14.18 -5.16 21.29
CA SER A 298 15.40 -5.84 20.85
C SER A 298 15.87 -5.28 19.51
N LYS A 299 17.17 -5.41 19.26
CA LYS A 299 17.83 -4.97 18.02
C LYS A 299 18.72 -6.10 17.51
N GLN A 300 18.85 -6.20 16.19
CA GLN A 300 19.93 -6.98 15.60
C GLN A 300 21.27 -6.32 15.94
N SER A 301 22.35 -7.11 15.97
CA SER A 301 23.68 -6.51 16.11
C SER A 301 24.01 -5.69 14.85
N ARG A 302 24.79 -4.62 15.01
CA ARG A 302 25.29 -3.83 13.89
C ARG A 302 26.01 -4.71 12.86
N ASP A 303 26.81 -5.65 13.33
CA ASP A 303 27.59 -6.57 12.50
C ASP A 303 26.68 -7.50 11.66
N ASP A 304 25.60 -8.03 12.25
CA ASP A 304 24.66 -8.89 11.52
C ASP A 304 23.94 -8.13 10.40
N VAL A 305 23.51 -6.88 10.66
CA VAL A 305 22.84 -6.07 9.65
C VAL A 305 23.83 -5.62 8.56
N LEU A 306 25.08 -5.30 8.92
CA LEU A 306 26.14 -5.02 7.94
C LEU A 306 26.45 -6.23 7.07
N ALA A 307 26.48 -7.43 7.64
CA ALA A 307 26.65 -8.68 6.90
C ALA A 307 25.47 -8.93 5.94
N ALA A 308 24.23 -8.70 6.40
CA ALA A 308 23.04 -8.79 5.56
C ALA A 308 23.07 -7.76 4.40
N ALA A 309 23.48 -6.53 4.68
CA ALA A 309 23.64 -5.48 3.67
C ALA A 309 24.71 -5.84 2.63
N GLY A 310 25.87 -6.36 3.06
CA GLY A 310 26.93 -6.82 2.15
C GLY A 310 26.48 -8.01 1.29
N ALA A 311 25.77 -8.98 1.89
CA ALA A 311 25.20 -10.12 1.16
C ALA A 311 24.15 -9.68 0.14
N LEU A 312 23.34 -8.68 0.48
CA LEU A 312 22.36 -8.08 -0.43
C LEU A 312 23.05 -7.40 -1.62
N SER A 313 24.07 -6.58 -1.37
CA SER A 313 24.90 -5.96 -2.40
C SER A 313 25.55 -7.00 -3.33
N ALA A 314 26.09 -8.08 -2.78
CA ALA A 314 26.66 -9.17 -3.57
C ALA A 314 25.60 -9.91 -4.42
N LYS A 315 24.41 -10.17 -3.86
CA LYS A 315 23.30 -10.87 -4.54
C LYS A 315 22.84 -10.14 -5.81
N TYR A 316 22.81 -8.81 -5.75
CA TYR A 316 22.31 -7.93 -6.82
C TYR A 316 23.41 -7.20 -7.60
N ALA A 317 24.69 -7.55 -7.41
CA ALA A 317 25.78 -7.00 -8.22
C ALA A 317 25.54 -7.24 -9.71
N GLY A 318 25.49 -6.14 -10.49
CA GLY A 318 25.21 -6.18 -11.93
C GLY A 318 23.78 -6.60 -12.30
N LYS A 319 22.85 -6.64 -11.34
CA LYS A 319 21.44 -7.00 -11.56
C LYS A 319 20.51 -5.83 -11.21
N PRO A 320 19.29 -5.81 -11.76
CA PRO A 320 18.26 -4.88 -11.33
C PRO A 320 17.98 -4.99 -9.83
N LEU A 321 17.99 -3.84 -9.14
CA LEU A 321 17.77 -3.76 -7.70
C LEU A 321 16.27 -3.94 -7.37
N PRO A 322 15.92 -4.67 -6.30
CA PRO A 322 14.53 -4.81 -5.87
C PRO A 322 13.99 -3.53 -5.22
N PRO A 323 12.65 -3.41 -5.05
CA PRO A 323 12.00 -2.16 -4.67
C PRO A 323 12.35 -1.63 -3.28
N LEU A 324 12.86 -2.45 -2.37
CA LEU A 324 13.28 -2.00 -1.04
C LEU A 324 14.75 -2.31 -0.78
N PHE A 325 15.56 -2.45 -1.84
CA PHE A 325 16.99 -2.75 -1.74
C PHE A 325 17.70 -1.83 -0.73
N GLY A 326 18.23 -2.43 0.34
CA GLY A 326 19.01 -1.71 1.35
C GLY A 326 18.20 -0.74 2.20
N VAL A 327 16.87 -0.83 2.21
CA VAL A 327 15.99 0.06 2.98
C VAL A 327 15.85 -0.48 4.42
N PRO A 328 16.32 0.24 5.46
CA PRO A 328 16.22 -0.19 6.85
C PRO A 328 14.79 -0.07 7.38
N PHE A 329 14.28 -1.12 8.04
CA PHE A 329 12.94 -1.12 8.64
C PHE A 329 12.89 -1.82 10.00
N ALA A 330 11.91 -1.45 10.81
CA ALA A 330 11.63 -2.07 12.09
C ALA A 330 10.29 -2.81 12.08
N VAL A 331 10.12 -3.74 13.02
CA VAL A 331 8.88 -4.52 13.17
C VAL A 331 8.39 -4.39 14.61
N LYS A 332 7.11 -4.08 14.81
CA LYS A 332 6.49 -4.07 16.14
C LYS A 332 6.63 -5.45 16.78
N ASP A 333 6.93 -5.50 18.08
CA ASP A 333 7.20 -6.76 18.78
C ASP A 333 5.99 -7.70 18.99
N SER A 334 4.90 -7.48 18.27
CA SER A 334 3.78 -8.41 18.13
C SER A 334 3.83 -9.23 16.84
N ILE A 335 4.79 -8.98 15.95
CA ILE A 335 4.90 -9.62 14.63
C ILE A 335 6.21 -10.42 14.57
N ASP A 336 6.10 -11.63 14.04
CA ASP A 336 7.16 -12.62 14.01
C ASP A 336 8.21 -12.34 12.92
N VAL A 337 9.47 -12.50 13.33
CA VAL A 337 10.64 -12.57 12.46
C VAL A 337 11.37 -13.85 12.85
N GLY A 338 11.61 -14.75 11.90
CA GLY A 338 12.18 -16.07 12.18
C GLY A 338 13.53 -15.96 12.92
N GLY A 339 13.69 -16.77 13.97
CA GLY A 339 14.87 -16.76 14.84
C GLY A 339 14.92 -15.61 15.85
N CYS A 340 13.99 -14.65 15.81
CA CYS A 340 13.89 -13.56 16.78
C CYS A 340 12.88 -13.88 17.88
N VAL A 341 13.09 -13.32 19.07
CA VAL A 341 12.11 -13.37 20.17
C VAL A 341 10.98 -12.39 19.89
N THR A 342 9.74 -12.86 20.06
CA THR A 342 8.51 -12.06 20.07
C THR A 342 7.97 -12.03 21.50
N THR A 343 7.90 -10.86 22.14
CA THR A 343 7.50 -10.72 23.56
C THR A 343 6.13 -10.06 23.74
N LEU A 344 5.66 -9.26 22.79
CA LEU A 344 4.49 -8.39 22.97
C LEU A 344 4.60 -7.44 24.17
N ALA A 345 5.83 -7.01 24.48
CA ALA A 345 6.17 -6.30 25.70
C ALA A 345 5.70 -7.05 26.98
N CYS A 346 5.73 -8.39 26.95
CA CYS A 346 5.30 -9.28 28.02
C CYS A 346 6.27 -10.45 28.16
N GLU A 347 7.20 -10.37 29.12
CA GLU A 347 8.24 -11.38 29.31
C GLU A 347 7.69 -12.80 29.47
N SER A 348 6.60 -12.94 30.24
CA SER A 348 5.94 -14.24 30.45
C SER A 348 5.36 -14.86 29.17
N PHE A 349 5.13 -14.08 28.12
CA PHE A 349 4.62 -14.52 26.82
C PHE A 349 5.73 -14.86 25.82
N ALA A 350 6.98 -14.48 26.10
CA ALA A 350 8.07 -14.51 25.12
C ALA A 350 8.30 -15.90 24.50
N TYR A 351 8.43 -15.94 23.18
CA TYR A 351 8.84 -17.12 22.42
C TYR A 351 9.77 -16.73 21.27
N THR A 352 10.60 -17.67 20.80
CA THR A 352 11.38 -17.49 19.58
C THR A 352 10.55 -17.95 18.39
N ALA A 353 10.34 -17.08 17.40
CA ALA A 353 9.54 -17.40 16.24
C ALA A 353 10.28 -18.36 15.29
N ASP A 354 9.63 -19.46 14.89
CA ASP A 354 10.20 -20.43 13.94
C ASP A 354 10.20 -19.92 12.49
N SER A 355 9.30 -18.99 12.17
CA SER A 355 9.10 -18.46 10.81
C SER A 355 8.82 -16.97 10.83
N THR A 356 9.25 -16.27 9.78
CA THR A 356 8.92 -14.87 9.55
C THR A 356 7.48 -14.71 9.06
N ALA A 357 6.75 -13.73 9.59
CA ALA A 357 5.40 -13.38 9.12
C ALA A 357 5.42 -13.09 7.60
N PRO A 358 4.44 -13.56 6.79
CA PRO A 358 4.46 -13.37 5.33
C PRO A 358 4.61 -11.91 4.91
N ALA A 359 3.95 -10.99 5.61
CA ALA A 359 4.07 -9.55 5.36
C ALA A 359 5.51 -9.04 5.51
N VAL A 360 6.25 -9.53 6.51
CA VAL A 360 7.66 -9.19 6.73
C VAL A 360 8.57 -9.90 5.72
N GLN A 361 8.26 -11.15 5.38
CA GLN A 361 9.03 -11.92 4.40
C GLN A 361 9.00 -11.23 3.02
N HIS A 362 7.84 -10.71 2.59
CA HIS A 362 7.76 -9.96 1.32
C HIS A 362 8.68 -8.73 1.31
N LEU A 363 8.84 -8.03 2.44
CA LEU A 363 9.75 -6.88 2.55
C LEU A 363 11.22 -7.32 2.45
N LEU A 364 11.59 -8.41 3.13
CA LEU A 364 12.94 -8.98 3.05
C LEU A 364 13.26 -9.46 1.63
N ASP A 365 12.31 -10.12 0.96
CA ASP A 365 12.45 -10.59 -0.43
C ASP A 365 12.56 -9.41 -1.41
N ALA A 366 11.93 -8.27 -1.09
CA ALA A 366 12.09 -7.00 -1.79
C ALA A 366 13.40 -6.26 -1.45
N GLY A 367 14.26 -6.84 -0.61
CA GLY A 367 15.60 -6.34 -0.29
C GLY A 367 15.68 -5.39 0.91
N ALA A 368 14.62 -5.28 1.70
CA ALA A 368 14.64 -4.47 2.92
C ALA A 368 15.55 -5.09 4.00
N LEU A 369 16.12 -4.25 4.87
CA LEU A 369 17.02 -4.65 5.95
C LEU A 369 16.33 -4.50 7.31
N TYR A 370 16.14 -5.62 8.00
CA TYR A 370 15.48 -5.65 9.30
C TYR A 370 16.42 -5.19 10.42
N ILE A 371 16.00 -4.18 11.19
CA ILE A 371 16.81 -3.57 12.26
C ILE A 371 16.48 -4.15 13.65
N GLY A 372 15.20 -4.36 13.97
CA GLY A 372 14.82 -4.84 15.30
C GLY A 372 13.34 -4.77 15.63
N LYS A 373 13.05 -5.20 16.87
CA LYS A 373 11.73 -5.18 17.49
C LYS A 373 11.50 -3.89 18.26
N VAL A 374 10.51 -3.11 17.85
CA VAL A 374 10.14 -1.86 18.53
C VAL A 374 9.08 -2.08 19.60
N ASN A 375 9.14 -1.23 20.63
CA ASN A 375 8.29 -1.30 21.81
C ASN A 375 6.81 -0.98 21.49
N LEU A 376 5.93 -1.44 22.37
CA LEU A 376 4.49 -1.33 22.26
C LEU A 376 3.81 -1.27 23.64
N ASP A 377 2.57 -0.77 23.71
CA ASP A 377 1.71 -1.06 24.87
C ASP A 377 1.54 -2.58 25.00
N GLN A 378 1.75 -3.12 26.20
CA GLN A 378 1.78 -4.56 26.48
C GLN A 378 0.54 -5.28 25.95
N LEU A 379 0.78 -6.42 25.28
CA LEU A 379 -0.26 -7.22 24.60
C LEU A 379 -1.11 -6.38 23.62
N ALA A 380 -0.48 -5.37 22.99
CA ALA A 380 -1.10 -4.39 22.12
C ALA A 380 -2.33 -3.67 22.71
N THR A 381 -2.44 -3.62 24.05
CA THR A 381 -3.63 -3.12 24.75
C THR A 381 -3.44 -1.70 25.27
N GLY A 382 -3.54 -0.73 24.36
CA GLY A 382 -3.49 0.70 24.67
C GLY A 382 -3.37 1.58 23.44
N LEU A 383 -3.59 2.88 23.64
CA LEU A 383 -3.39 3.95 22.66
C LEU A 383 -2.35 4.98 23.14
N THR A 384 -1.54 4.64 24.15
CA THR A 384 -0.72 5.63 24.87
C THR A 384 0.79 5.45 24.68
N GLY A 385 1.28 4.20 24.63
CA GLY A 385 2.71 3.89 24.74
C GLY A 385 3.21 3.78 26.18
N CYS A 386 2.39 4.10 27.19
CA CYS A 386 2.77 4.11 28.60
C CYS A 386 2.60 2.75 29.31
N ARG A 387 2.15 1.70 28.63
CA ARG A 387 1.79 0.41 29.25
C ARG A 387 2.79 -0.70 28.94
N SER A 388 4.09 -0.39 28.98
CA SER A 388 5.16 -1.36 28.69
C SER A 388 6.12 -1.51 29.87
N PRO A 389 6.49 -2.75 30.25
CA PRO A 389 7.56 -2.98 31.22
C PRO A 389 8.95 -2.60 30.66
N TYR A 390 9.07 -2.36 29.35
CA TYR A 390 10.31 -1.94 28.67
C TYR A 390 10.49 -0.41 28.68
N GLY A 391 9.71 0.32 29.49
CA GLY A 391 9.72 1.79 29.55
C GLY A 391 8.63 2.43 28.70
N THR A 392 8.46 3.74 28.86
CA THR A 392 7.45 4.55 28.16
C THR A 392 8.14 5.42 27.11
N PRO A 393 8.02 5.11 25.81
CA PRO A 393 8.44 6.04 24.77
C PRO A 393 7.65 7.35 24.85
N HIS A 394 8.29 8.45 24.49
CA HIS A 394 7.65 9.77 24.46
C HIS A 394 7.50 10.29 23.02
N SER A 395 6.71 11.34 22.83
CA SER A 395 6.64 12.01 21.52
C SER A 395 8.03 12.55 21.15
N PHE A 396 8.37 12.49 19.87
CA PHE A 396 9.62 13.08 19.38
C PHE A 396 9.71 14.59 19.64
N TYR A 397 8.57 15.28 19.65
CA TYR A 397 8.51 16.74 19.82
C TYR A 397 8.43 17.19 21.29
N SER A 398 8.08 16.30 22.21
CA SER A 398 8.11 16.58 23.65
C SER A 398 8.25 15.32 24.49
N GLN A 399 9.23 15.34 25.41
CA GLN A 399 9.47 14.28 26.39
C GLN A 399 8.36 14.18 27.46
N ASP A 400 7.58 15.24 27.64
CA ASP A 400 6.47 15.26 28.59
C ASP A 400 5.20 14.61 28.01
N HIS A 401 5.14 14.49 26.69
CA HIS A 401 3.98 14.00 25.96
C HIS A 401 4.12 12.54 25.55
N ILE A 402 2.99 11.84 25.55
CA ILE A 402 2.98 10.42 25.15
C ILE A 402 3.39 10.26 23.68
N SER A 403 4.04 9.15 23.35
CA SER A 403 4.27 8.78 21.94
C SER A 403 2.98 8.42 21.20
N GLY A 404 1.92 8.08 21.94
CA GLY A 404 0.79 7.33 21.42
C GLY A 404 1.10 5.84 21.31
N GLY A 405 0.06 5.03 21.14
CA GLY A 405 0.19 3.59 21.12
C GLY A 405 -0.93 2.89 20.36
N SER A 406 -0.96 1.56 20.30
CA SER A 406 0.03 0.68 20.93
C SER A 406 1.34 0.57 20.16
N SER A 407 1.47 1.08 18.93
CA SER A 407 2.72 1.02 18.15
C SER A 407 3.68 2.17 18.49
N SER A 408 3.98 2.34 19.78
CA SER A 408 4.73 3.48 20.33
C SER A 408 6.15 3.57 19.76
N GLY A 409 6.96 2.53 19.95
CA GLY A 409 8.33 2.50 19.46
C GLY A 409 8.41 2.58 17.93
N SER A 410 7.40 2.04 17.22
CA SER A 410 7.31 2.13 15.75
C SER A 410 7.27 3.59 15.27
N ALA A 411 6.43 4.42 15.88
CA ALA A 411 6.32 5.82 15.47
C ALA A 411 7.57 6.62 15.82
N VAL A 412 8.09 6.45 17.04
CA VAL A 412 9.31 7.15 17.50
C VAL A 412 10.51 6.78 16.63
N ALA A 413 10.69 5.49 16.31
CA ALA A 413 11.79 5.04 15.45
C ALA A 413 11.72 5.65 14.03
N VAL A 414 10.53 5.86 13.48
CA VAL A 414 10.35 6.46 12.15
C VAL A 414 10.60 7.97 12.18
N VAL A 415 9.95 8.72 13.07
CA VAL A 415 10.10 10.18 13.12
C VAL A 415 11.53 10.60 13.50
N ALA A 416 12.21 9.82 14.35
CA ALA A 416 13.60 10.05 14.72
C ALA A 416 14.60 9.59 13.65
N GLY A 417 14.14 9.08 12.50
CA GLY A 417 15.00 8.63 11.40
C GLY A 417 15.88 7.42 11.76
N LEU A 418 15.45 6.60 12.73
CA LEU A 418 16.15 5.37 13.10
C LEU A 418 15.88 4.25 12.09
N VAL A 419 14.77 4.34 11.35
CA VAL A 419 14.40 3.45 10.24
C VAL A 419 13.64 4.23 9.17
N SER A 420 13.60 3.73 7.93
CA SER A 420 12.85 4.36 6.84
C SER A 420 11.34 4.16 6.98
N PHE A 421 10.91 3.06 7.57
CA PHE A 421 9.51 2.77 7.91
C PHE A 421 9.45 1.68 8.99
N ALA A 422 8.28 1.49 9.59
CA ALA A 422 8.03 0.42 10.54
C ALA A 422 6.76 -0.35 10.17
N VAL A 423 6.83 -1.67 10.30
CA VAL A 423 5.66 -2.56 10.25
C VAL A 423 5.03 -2.60 11.64
N SER A 424 3.75 -2.29 11.71
CA SER A 424 3.01 -2.13 12.97
C SER A 424 1.67 -2.87 12.94
N THR A 425 0.83 -2.63 13.95
CA THR A 425 -0.53 -3.19 14.01
C THR A 425 -1.54 -2.13 14.39
N ASP A 426 -2.79 -2.32 13.97
CA ASP A 426 -3.91 -1.47 14.33
C ASP A 426 -5.16 -2.32 14.53
N THR A 427 -5.68 -2.31 15.77
CA THR A 427 -7.00 -2.84 16.13
C THR A 427 -8.00 -1.70 16.35
N ALA A 428 -7.55 -0.65 17.03
CA ALA A 428 -8.40 0.40 17.58
C ALA A 428 -7.90 1.83 17.26
N GLY A 429 -6.83 1.96 16.48
CA GLY A 429 -6.08 3.21 16.30
C GLY A 429 -4.57 3.07 16.52
N SER A 430 -4.09 1.86 16.78
CA SER A 430 -2.73 1.62 17.27
C SER A 430 -1.61 2.00 16.32
N THR A 431 -1.92 2.34 15.08
CA THR A 431 -1.00 2.92 14.08
C THR A 431 -1.27 4.40 13.87
N ARG A 432 -2.56 4.78 13.80
CA ARG A 432 -3.01 6.13 13.47
C ARG A 432 -2.73 7.14 14.60
N ILE A 433 -2.97 6.76 15.86
CA ILE A 433 -2.73 7.61 17.03
C ILE A 433 -1.24 7.97 17.18
N PRO A 434 -0.31 6.99 17.25
CA PRO A 434 1.11 7.32 17.41
C PRO A 434 1.68 8.04 16.19
N ALA A 435 1.17 7.80 14.97
CA ALA A 435 1.57 8.58 13.81
C ALA A 435 1.17 10.07 13.94
N ALA A 436 -0.06 10.35 14.37
CA ALA A 436 -0.54 11.71 14.59
C ALA A 436 0.30 12.47 15.63
N PHE A 437 0.59 11.85 16.78
CA PHE A 437 1.40 12.46 17.86
C PHE A 437 2.90 12.61 17.53
N ASN A 438 3.33 12.08 16.40
CA ASN A 438 4.70 12.22 15.91
C ASN A 438 4.76 12.86 14.52
N GLY A 439 3.66 13.44 14.02
CA GLY A 439 3.65 14.22 12.78
C GLY A 439 4.09 13.44 11.54
N ILE A 440 3.86 12.13 11.52
CA ILE A 440 4.22 11.22 10.44
C ILE A 440 2.98 10.47 9.92
N VAL A 441 3.16 9.62 8.91
CA VAL A 441 2.06 8.88 8.28
C VAL A 441 1.83 7.53 8.95
N GLY A 442 0.58 7.27 9.32
CA GLY A 442 0.13 5.98 9.84
C GLY A 442 -0.92 5.36 8.92
N PHE A 443 -0.53 4.36 8.14
CA PHE A 443 -1.40 3.72 7.15
C PHE A 443 -1.96 2.38 7.64
N LYS A 444 -3.28 2.31 7.74
CA LYS A 444 -4.07 1.13 8.10
C LYS A 444 -4.83 0.61 6.88
N PRO A 445 -4.32 -0.43 6.19
CA PRO A 445 -5.02 -1.00 5.04
C PRO A 445 -6.34 -1.67 5.44
N THR A 446 -7.12 -2.00 4.43
CA THR A 446 -8.32 -2.82 4.52
C THR A 446 -7.99 -4.14 5.21
N LYS A 447 -8.82 -4.53 6.17
CA LYS A 447 -8.65 -5.77 6.91
C LYS A 447 -8.64 -6.97 5.96
N GLY A 448 -7.66 -7.85 6.15
CA GLY A 448 -7.50 -9.07 5.36
C GLY A 448 -6.79 -8.88 4.01
N THR A 449 -6.25 -7.71 3.68
CA THR A 449 -5.46 -7.55 2.44
C THR A 449 -3.96 -7.76 2.65
N ILE A 450 -3.47 -7.48 3.85
CA ILE A 450 -2.17 -7.96 4.33
C ILE A 450 -2.42 -9.16 5.26
N SER A 451 -1.68 -10.25 5.05
CA SER A 451 -1.75 -11.45 5.89
C SER A 451 -1.43 -11.14 7.35
N ALA A 452 -2.25 -11.66 8.26
CA ALA A 452 -2.03 -11.61 9.71
C ALA A 452 -1.33 -12.88 10.24
N ARG A 453 -0.87 -13.80 9.38
CA ARG A 453 -0.06 -14.94 9.87
C ARG A 453 1.27 -14.43 10.43
N GLY A 454 1.68 -14.97 11.57
CA GLY A 454 2.85 -14.49 12.32
C GLY A 454 2.62 -13.18 13.07
N LEU A 455 1.40 -12.63 13.08
CA LEU A 455 0.98 -11.63 14.08
C LEU A 455 0.38 -12.38 15.27
N VAL A 456 0.85 -12.07 16.47
CA VAL A 456 0.15 -12.47 17.69
C VAL A 456 -1.10 -11.59 17.85
N PRO A 457 -2.31 -12.17 17.76
CA PRO A 457 -3.53 -11.38 17.66
C PRO A 457 -3.91 -10.77 19.01
N ALA A 458 -4.32 -9.50 19.00
CA ALA A 458 -5.02 -8.85 20.09
C ALA A 458 -6.53 -9.05 19.94
N CYS A 459 -7.09 -8.77 18.76
CA CYS A 459 -8.46 -9.11 18.39
C CYS A 459 -8.42 -9.68 16.98
N LYS A 460 -8.29 -11.00 16.85
CA LYS A 460 -8.00 -11.68 15.58
C LYS A 460 -8.94 -11.27 14.43
N SER A 461 -10.22 -11.04 14.72
CA SER A 461 -11.23 -10.64 13.74
C SER A 461 -11.14 -9.19 13.28
N LEU A 462 -10.33 -8.35 13.94
CA LEU A 462 -10.20 -6.91 13.71
C LEU A 462 -8.78 -6.49 13.31
N ASP A 463 -7.78 -7.24 13.75
CA ASP A 463 -6.39 -6.83 13.63
C ASP A 463 -5.95 -6.65 12.17
N CYS A 464 -5.20 -5.58 11.94
CA CYS A 464 -4.52 -5.32 10.69
C CYS A 464 -3.03 -5.19 10.96
N VAL A 465 -2.20 -5.82 10.13
CA VAL A 465 -0.80 -5.41 9.94
C VAL A 465 -0.80 -4.10 9.15
N THR A 466 0.05 -3.16 9.53
CA THR A 466 0.01 -1.76 9.06
C THR A 466 1.41 -1.21 8.81
N VAL A 467 1.49 0.01 8.28
CA VAL A 467 2.75 0.71 8.03
C VAL A 467 2.74 2.08 8.70
N ILE A 468 3.86 2.43 9.35
CA ILE A 468 4.19 3.80 9.73
C ILE A 468 5.39 4.26 8.90
N ALA A 469 5.30 5.42 8.28
CA ALA A 469 6.36 5.97 7.44
C ALA A 469 6.41 7.50 7.51
N PRO A 470 7.52 8.15 7.09
CA PRO A 470 7.65 9.61 7.10
C PRO A 470 6.72 10.32 6.11
N SER A 471 6.27 9.60 5.06
CA SER A 471 5.46 10.17 3.97
C SER A 471 4.43 9.18 3.42
N LEU A 472 3.41 9.69 2.73
CA LEU A 472 2.42 8.87 2.04
C LEU A 472 3.04 8.00 0.95
N ALA A 473 4.05 8.53 0.25
CA ALA A 473 4.78 7.80 -0.78
C ALA A 473 5.55 6.60 -0.21
N ASP A 474 6.23 6.78 0.92
CA ASP A 474 6.97 5.70 1.58
C ASP A 474 6.01 4.66 2.20
N ALA A 475 4.89 5.12 2.79
CA ALA A 475 3.85 4.23 3.30
C ALA A 475 3.26 3.36 2.18
N ARG A 476 2.95 3.96 1.02
CA ARG A 476 2.45 3.25 -0.15
C ARG A 476 3.47 2.26 -0.71
N ALA A 477 4.74 2.66 -0.78
CA ALA A 477 5.81 1.79 -1.29
C ALA A 477 5.97 0.51 -0.43
N ALA A 478 5.96 0.64 0.89
CA ALA A 478 6.01 -0.52 1.79
C ALA A 478 4.71 -1.35 1.74
N TRP A 479 3.54 -0.69 1.78
CA TRP A 479 2.24 -1.37 1.69
C TRP A 479 2.13 -2.23 0.44
N TYR A 480 2.55 -1.71 -0.72
CA TYR A 480 2.42 -2.43 -1.98
C TYR A 480 3.16 -3.79 -1.98
N ILE A 481 4.32 -3.85 -1.33
CA ILE A 481 5.07 -5.10 -1.18
C ILE A 481 4.34 -6.08 -0.26
N MET A 482 3.64 -5.58 0.76
CA MET A 482 2.93 -6.38 1.75
C MET A 482 1.52 -6.83 1.31
N ASP A 483 0.87 -6.11 0.37
CA ASP A 483 -0.50 -6.35 -0.13
C ASP A 483 -0.56 -7.58 -1.05
N GLN A 484 -0.29 -8.75 -0.49
CA GLN A 484 -0.28 -10.03 -1.19
C GLN A 484 -1.32 -10.96 -0.56
N HIS A 485 -2.13 -11.58 -1.42
CA HIS A 485 -3.13 -12.54 -0.97
C HIS A 485 -2.45 -13.80 -0.41
N ASP A 486 -2.88 -14.20 0.78
CA ASP A 486 -2.37 -15.37 1.47
C ASP A 486 -3.51 -16.36 1.73
N SER A 487 -3.54 -17.44 0.95
CA SER A 487 -4.60 -18.44 1.05
C SER A 487 -4.58 -19.27 2.33
N LEU A 488 -3.52 -19.16 3.14
CA LEU A 488 -3.39 -19.85 4.43
C LEU A 488 -3.90 -18.99 5.60
N ASP A 489 -4.15 -17.69 5.38
CA ASP A 489 -4.78 -16.83 6.37
C ASP A 489 -6.32 -16.91 6.23
N PRO A 490 -7.06 -17.41 7.23
CA PRO A 490 -8.52 -17.52 7.16
C PRO A 490 -9.25 -16.17 7.10
N TYR A 491 -8.59 -15.06 7.42
CA TYR A 491 -9.15 -13.71 7.30
C TYR A 491 -8.73 -13.00 6.00
N ALA A 492 -7.89 -13.62 5.17
CA ALA A 492 -7.49 -13.02 3.90
C ALA A 492 -8.68 -12.84 2.97
N LYS A 493 -8.85 -11.61 2.49
CA LYS A 493 -9.83 -11.30 1.46
C LYS A 493 -9.25 -11.65 0.09
N LEU A 494 -10.11 -12.19 -0.77
CA LEU A 494 -9.75 -12.34 -2.17
C LEU A 494 -9.65 -10.95 -2.81
N PRO A 495 -8.61 -10.66 -3.61
CA PRO A 495 -8.49 -9.37 -4.29
C PRO A 495 -9.73 -8.98 -5.11
N SER A 496 -10.41 -9.98 -5.69
CA SER A 496 -11.65 -9.80 -6.47
C SER A 496 -12.89 -9.49 -5.64
N SER A 497 -12.84 -9.66 -4.32
CA SER A 497 -13.96 -9.34 -3.40
C SER A 497 -13.97 -7.89 -2.93
N LEU A 498 -12.91 -7.14 -3.23
CA LEU A 498 -12.72 -5.77 -2.76
C LEU A 498 -13.38 -4.79 -3.70
N ALA A 499 -13.91 -3.69 -3.15
CA ALA A 499 -14.53 -2.66 -3.95
C ALA A 499 -13.51 -2.00 -4.89
N THR A 500 -13.94 -1.71 -6.11
CA THR A 500 -13.21 -0.91 -7.09
C THR A 500 -14.04 0.31 -7.47
N TRP A 501 -13.40 1.39 -7.90
CA TRP A 501 -14.07 2.62 -8.33
C TRP A 501 -13.60 3.03 -9.73
N LYS A 502 -14.29 4.02 -10.30
CA LYS A 502 -13.85 4.67 -11.54
C LYS A 502 -12.69 5.61 -11.24
N THR A 503 -11.63 5.54 -12.03
CA THR A 503 -10.52 6.49 -12.01
C THR A 503 -10.94 7.81 -12.67
N ASP A 504 -10.43 8.93 -12.13
CA ASP A 504 -10.52 10.23 -12.78
C ASP A 504 -9.10 10.70 -13.10
N PHE A 505 -8.76 10.77 -14.37
CA PHE A 505 -7.39 11.08 -14.81
C PHE A 505 -6.95 12.50 -14.42
N ARG A 506 -7.89 13.39 -14.15
CA ARG A 506 -7.65 14.76 -13.69
C ARG A 506 -7.16 14.80 -12.24
N GLY A 507 -7.30 13.68 -11.51
CA GLY A 507 -6.96 13.57 -10.09
C GLY A 507 -7.97 14.26 -9.17
N PRO A 508 -7.88 14.07 -7.85
CA PRO A 508 -8.93 14.53 -6.95
C PRO A 508 -9.08 16.06 -6.88
N ARG A 509 -8.00 16.81 -7.09
CA ARG A 509 -8.01 18.27 -7.01
C ARG A 509 -8.84 18.93 -8.12
N GLU A 510 -8.75 18.40 -9.33
CA GLU A 510 -9.46 18.94 -10.50
C GLU A 510 -10.76 18.18 -10.79
N GLY A 511 -10.76 16.86 -10.59
CA GLY A 511 -11.94 16.01 -10.75
C GLY A 511 -12.99 16.23 -9.66
N GLY A 512 -12.56 16.76 -8.51
CA GLY A 512 -13.38 16.93 -7.31
C GLY A 512 -13.58 15.61 -6.56
N PHE A 513 -13.93 15.72 -5.28
CA PHE A 513 -14.25 14.58 -4.43
C PHE A 513 -15.26 14.99 -3.37
N THR A 514 -15.87 14.02 -2.72
CA THR A 514 -16.83 14.22 -1.62
C THR A 514 -16.26 13.70 -0.32
N PHE A 515 -16.44 14.45 0.76
CA PHE A 515 -16.00 14.01 2.07
C PHE A 515 -17.03 14.32 3.15
N GLY A 516 -17.11 13.44 4.14
CA GLY A 516 -17.89 13.64 5.37
C GLY A 516 -16.98 13.93 6.55
N VAL A 517 -17.54 14.50 7.62
CA VAL A 517 -16.85 14.77 8.89
C VAL A 517 -17.77 14.42 10.08
N PRO A 518 -17.23 14.25 11.31
CA PRO A 518 -18.07 14.07 12.49
C PRO A 518 -18.97 15.27 12.76
N PRO A 519 -20.09 15.09 13.49
CA PRO A 519 -20.95 16.19 13.90
C PRO A 519 -20.18 17.23 14.74
N ALA A 520 -20.47 18.52 14.54
CA ALA A 520 -19.84 19.61 15.29
C ALA A 520 -19.95 19.44 16.81
N SER A 521 -21.11 18.98 17.30
CA SER A 521 -21.33 18.73 18.74
C SER A 521 -20.36 17.71 19.33
N LEU A 522 -20.00 16.67 18.57
CA LEU A 522 -19.03 15.67 19.02
C LEU A 522 -17.62 16.25 19.08
N LEU A 523 -17.26 17.08 18.10
CA LEU A 523 -15.97 17.75 18.05
C LEU A 523 -15.83 18.73 19.23
N GLU A 524 -16.86 19.54 19.50
CA GLU A 524 -16.92 20.50 20.60
C GLU A 524 -16.84 19.83 21.97
N GLU A 525 -17.53 18.69 22.15
CA GLU A 525 -17.53 17.94 23.40
C GLU A 525 -16.19 17.25 23.70
N THR A 526 -15.50 16.75 22.66
CA THR A 526 -14.36 15.84 22.85
C THR A 526 -13.01 16.45 22.56
N CYS A 527 -12.87 17.26 21.51
CA CYS A 527 -11.59 17.81 21.08
C CYS A 527 -11.17 19.02 21.92
N SER A 528 -9.86 19.18 22.13
CA SER A 528 -9.32 20.45 22.64
C SER A 528 -9.60 21.59 21.66
N GLU A 529 -9.70 22.83 22.15
CA GLU A 529 -10.00 24.02 21.33
C GLU A 529 -9.02 24.16 20.14
N ALA A 530 -7.71 24.04 20.39
CA ALA A 530 -6.70 24.06 19.33
C ALA A 530 -6.89 22.97 18.26
N TYR A 531 -7.36 21.78 18.65
CA TYR A 531 -7.63 20.68 17.71
C TYR A 531 -8.91 20.95 16.91
N GLN A 532 -9.91 21.62 17.49
CA GLN A 532 -11.12 22.04 16.77
C GLN A 532 -10.76 23.07 15.69
N GLU A 533 -9.93 24.06 16.01
CA GLU A 533 -9.46 25.08 15.07
C GLU A 533 -8.65 24.46 13.91
N LEU A 534 -7.67 23.61 14.20
CA LEU A 534 -6.85 22.96 13.18
C LEU A 534 -7.66 21.97 12.32
N PHE A 535 -8.64 21.29 12.91
CA PHE A 535 -9.54 20.44 12.14
C PHE A 535 -10.42 21.28 11.20
N GLN A 536 -10.94 22.41 11.67
CA GLN A 536 -11.72 23.32 10.83
C GLN A 536 -10.86 23.90 9.69
N ALA A 537 -9.60 24.25 9.96
CA ALA A 537 -8.66 24.65 8.92
C ALA A 537 -8.46 23.54 7.87
N SER A 538 -8.28 22.29 8.33
CA SER A 538 -8.16 21.12 7.43
C SER A 538 -9.39 20.96 6.52
N ILE A 539 -10.60 21.17 7.04
CA ILE A 539 -11.84 21.14 6.25
C ILE A 539 -11.82 22.23 5.17
N GLN A 540 -11.42 23.46 5.51
CA GLN A 540 -11.34 24.56 4.54
C GLN A 540 -10.30 24.29 3.46
N THR A 541 -9.14 23.73 3.82
CA THR A 541 -8.11 23.33 2.85
C THR A 541 -8.61 22.25 1.90
N LEU A 542 -9.36 21.25 2.40
CA LEU A 542 -9.98 20.24 1.53
C LEU A 542 -11.01 20.84 0.56
N VAL A 543 -11.83 21.79 1.04
CA VAL A 543 -12.79 22.51 0.18
C VAL A 543 -12.09 23.32 -0.90
N SER A 544 -11.02 24.04 -0.55
CA SER A 544 -10.23 24.82 -1.54
C SER A 544 -9.54 23.95 -2.59
N CYS A 545 -9.34 22.66 -2.27
CA CYS A 545 -8.77 21.67 -3.17
C CYS A 545 -9.82 20.84 -3.95
N GLY A 546 -11.07 21.32 -4.07
CA GLY A 546 -12.10 20.64 -4.87
C GLY A 546 -12.93 19.61 -4.08
N GLY A 547 -12.74 19.52 -2.77
CA GLY A 547 -13.56 18.71 -1.88
C GLY A 547 -14.94 19.33 -1.66
N ARG A 548 -15.99 18.51 -1.74
CA ARG A 548 -17.36 18.88 -1.37
C ARG A 548 -17.71 18.21 -0.05
N LEU A 549 -17.93 19.03 0.98
CA LEU A 549 -18.43 18.55 2.26
C LEU A 549 -19.88 18.05 2.11
N VAL A 550 -20.14 16.84 2.58
CA VAL A 550 -21.45 16.19 2.54
C VAL A 550 -21.82 15.78 3.96
N GLU A 551 -23.05 16.10 4.36
CA GLU A 551 -23.63 15.63 5.62
C GLU A 551 -23.85 14.11 5.55
N ILE A 552 -23.39 13.40 6.58
CA ILE A 552 -23.47 11.94 6.64
C ILE A 552 -24.20 11.49 7.90
N ASP A 553 -24.83 10.32 7.84
CA ASP A 553 -25.22 9.61 9.06
C ASP A 553 -23.97 9.07 9.77
N TYR A 554 -23.54 9.77 10.83
CA TYR A 554 -22.38 9.37 11.62
C TYR A 554 -22.70 8.26 12.66
N SER A 555 -23.97 7.92 12.85
CA SER A 555 -24.43 6.95 13.85
C SER A 555 -23.71 5.60 13.83
N PRO A 556 -23.47 4.93 12.68
CA PRO A 556 -22.77 3.64 12.69
C PRO A 556 -21.34 3.75 13.22
N PHE A 557 -20.63 4.85 12.93
CA PHE A 557 -19.26 5.07 13.39
C PHE A 557 -19.20 5.29 14.90
N ALA A 558 -20.10 6.11 15.44
CA ALA A 558 -20.20 6.33 16.88
C ALA A 558 -20.56 5.05 17.65
N LYS A 559 -21.56 4.29 17.17
CA LYS A 559 -22.01 3.05 17.82
C LYS A 559 -21.00 1.90 17.74
N ALA A 560 -20.15 1.90 16.72
CA ALA A 560 -19.07 0.91 16.60
C ALA A 560 -18.06 1.00 17.74
N CYS A 561 -17.84 2.19 18.31
CA CYS A 561 -16.94 2.39 19.44
C CYS A 561 -17.39 1.57 20.67
N ASP A 562 -18.70 1.50 20.93
CA ASP A 562 -19.25 0.75 22.06
C ASP A 562 -19.01 -0.76 21.94
N LEU A 563 -19.02 -1.30 20.71
CA LEU A 563 -18.79 -2.73 20.50
C LEU A 563 -17.39 -3.17 20.97
N LEU A 564 -16.39 -2.28 20.92
CA LEU A 564 -15.00 -2.61 21.19
C LEU A 564 -14.67 -2.74 22.68
N TYR A 565 -15.15 -1.80 23.51
CA TYR A 565 -14.80 -1.74 24.94
C TYR A 565 -16.00 -1.87 25.90
N ASN A 566 -17.22 -1.58 25.45
CA ASN A 566 -18.44 -1.68 26.27
C ASN A 566 -19.25 -2.96 25.95
N ALA A 567 -18.72 -3.84 25.11
CA ALA A 567 -19.41 -5.04 24.63
C ALA A 567 -18.44 -6.24 24.50
N SER A 568 -18.80 -7.25 23.70
CA SER A 568 -18.09 -8.53 23.64
C SER A 568 -16.69 -8.52 23.00
N LEU A 569 -16.32 -7.55 22.15
CA LEU A 569 -15.04 -7.62 21.42
C LEU A 569 -13.81 -7.53 22.32
N VAL A 570 -13.93 -6.96 23.53
CA VAL A 570 -12.84 -6.99 24.52
C VAL A 570 -12.46 -8.43 24.92
N HIS A 571 -13.44 -9.36 24.92
CA HIS A 571 -13.20 -10.77 25.23
C HIS A 571 -12.47 -11.51 24.12
N GLU A 572 -12.43 -10.97 22.90
CA GLU A 572 -11.61 -11.53 21.84
C GLU A 572 -10.11 -11.45 22.19
N ARG A 573 -9.69 -10.52 23.06
CA ARG A 573 -8.33 -10.49 23.62
C ARG A 573 -8.03 -11.70 24.49
N LEU A 574 -9.00 -12.14 25.29
CA LEU A 574 -8.85 -13.36 26.09
C LEU A 574 -8.67 -14.57 25.19
N ALA A 575 -9.51 -14.68 24.16
CA ALA A 575 -9.46 -15.78 23.20
C ALA A 575 -8.18 -15.78 22.35
N SER A 576 -7.73 -14.60 21.91
CA SER A 576 -6.62 -14.43 20.97
C SER A 576 -5.25 -14.66 21.64
N ILE A 577 -5.06 -14.12 22.85
CA ILE A 577 -3.82 -14.30 23.61
C ILE A 577 -3.80 -15.65 24.34
N GLY A 578 -4.97 -16.18 24.70
CA GLY A 578 -5.12 -17.45 25.42
C GLY A 578 -5.61 -17.24 26.85
N HIS A 579 -6.81 -17.75 27.15
CA HIS A 579 -7.46 -17.58 28.45
C HIS A 579 -6.61 -18.17 29.58
N GLU A 580 -6.08 -19.40 29.39
CA GLU A 580 -5.26 -20.07 30.39
C GLU A 580 -3.95 -19.32 30.66
N PHE A 581 -3.34 -18.78 29.61
CA PHE A 581 -2.14 -17.95 29.74
C PHE A 581 -2.43 -16.70 30.59
N ILE A 582 -3.51 -16.00 30.29
CA ILE A 582 -3.89 -14.78 31.01
C ILE A 582 -4.19 -15.10 32.47
N VAL A 583 -5.04 -16.10 32.77
CA VAL A 583 -5.38 -16.47 34.15
C VAL A 583 -4.12 -16.79 34.97
N LYS A 584 -3.16 -17.50 34.37
CA LYS A 584 -1.91 -17.87 35.04
C LYS A 584 -0.97 -16.67 35.27
N ASN A 585 -0.91 -15.73 34.33
CA ASN A 585 0.16 -14.71 34.28
C ASN A 585 -0.33 -13.27 34.51
N VAL A 586 -1.63 -13.00 34.63
CA VAL A 586 -2.20 -11.64 34.75
C VAL A 586 -1.56 -10.82 35.87
N ASP A 587 -1.06 -11.47 36.92
CA ASP A 587 -0.40 -10.81 38.02
C ASP A 587 0.97 -10.20 37.68
N SER A 588 1.62 -10.70 36.63
CA SER A 588 2.90 -10.22 36.09
C SER A 588 2.76 -9.08 35.07
N PHE A 589 1.53 -8.78 34.63
CA PHE A 589 1.29 -7.75 33.62
C PHE A 589 1.52 -6.34 34.19
N HIS A 590 1.79 -5.39 33.29
CA HIS A 590 1.84 -3.96 33.60
C HIS A 590 0.56 -3.55 34.38
N PRO A 591 0.63 -2.73 35.44
CA PRO A 591 -0.50 -2.50 36.36
C PRO A 591 -1.84 -2.14 35.68
N VAL A 592 -1.78 -1.28 34.65
CA VAL A 592 -2.97 -0.88 33.88
C VAL A 592 -3.50 -2.03 33.03
N THR A 593 -2.61 -2.75 32.34
CA THR A 593 -2.95 -3.91 31.50
C THR A 593 -3.56 -5.01 32.36
N LYS A 594 -2.96 -5.30 33.52
CA LYS A 594 -3.50 -6.19 34.56
C LYS A 594 -4.93 -5.81 34.96
N SER A 595 -5.19 -4.53 35.22
CA SER A 595 -6.53 -4.06 35.58
C SER A 595 -7.56 -4.32 34.48
N ILE A 596 -7.20 -4.09 33.21
CA ILE A 596 -8.08 -4.32 32.05
C ILE A 596 -8.40 -5.81 31.91
N TYR A 597 -7.39 -6.68 31.97
CA TYR A 597 -7.59 -8.11 31.82
C TYR A 597 -8.34 -8.72 33.01
N ARG A 598 -8.10 -8.27 34.25
CA ARG A 598 -8.91 -8.69 35.41
C ARG A 598 -10.37 -8.28 35.26
N SER A 599 -10.63 -7.02 34.88
CA SER A 599 -12.00 -6.55 34.61
C SER A 599 -12.69 -7.40 33.52
N THR A 600 -11.93 -7.81 32.50
CA THR A 600 -12.46 -8.68 31.43
C THR A 600 -12.72 -10.11 31.92
N LEU A 601 -11.84 -10.68 32.74
CA LEU A 601 -12.03 -12.00 33.36
C LEU A 601 -13.21 -12.04 34.33
N ASP A 602 -13.43 -10.95 35.08
CA ASP A 602 -14.51 -10.81 36.05
C ASP A 602 -15.85 -10.41 35.41
N SER A 603 -15.88 -10.20 34.08
CA SER A 603 -17.07 -9.78 33.35
C SER A 603 -18.16 -10.87 33.34
N ASP A 604 -19.42 -10.49 33.56
CA ASP A 604 -20.57 -11.40 33.47
C ASP A 604 -21.13 -11.55 32.02
N LEU A 605 -20.27 -11.41 31.01
CA LEU A 605 -20.66 -11.52 29.60
C LEU A 605 -21.24 -12.90 29.32
N LYS A 606 -22.45 -12.93 28.77
CA LYS A 606 -23.13 -14.16 28.34
C LYS A 606 -22.85 -14.44 26.87
N ALA A 607 -22.75 -15.71 26.51
CA ALA A 607 -22.48 -16.15 25.13
C ALA A 607 -23.47 -15.55 24.10
N TRP A 608 -24.75 -15.39 24.45
CA TRP A 608 -25.74 -14.78 23.54
C TRP A 608 -25.46 -13.30 23.24
N GLN A 609 -24.77 -12.56 24.13
CA GLN A 609 -24.38 -11.17 23.90
C GLN A 609 -23.31 -11.07 22.82
N VAL A 610 -22.40 -12.06 22.73
CA VAL A 610 -21.42 -12.15 21.64
C VAL A 610 -22.12 -12.21 20.29
N PHE A 611 -23.11 -13.10 20.14
CA PHE A 611 -23.86 -13.24 18.89
C PHE A 611 -24.73 -12.01 18.59
N ARG A 612 -25.32 -11.37 19.61
CA ARG A 612 -26.02 -10.08 19.45
C ARG A 612 -25.07 -9.02 18.90
N ASP A 613 -23.89 -8.88 19.48
CA ASP A 613 -22.92 -7.85 19.11
C ASP A 613 -22.34 -8.09 17.71
N GLN A 614 -22.13 -9.34 17.31
CA GLN A 614 -21.78 -9.71 15.93
C GLN A 614 -22.87 -9.31 14.93
N ALA A 615 -24.15 -9.50 15.28
CA ALA A 615 -25.27 -9.05 14.46
C ALA A 615 -25.31 -7.52 14.35
N LEU A 616 -25.08 -6.80 15.45
CA LEU A 616 -24.97 -5.33 15.46
C LEU A 616 -23.79 -4.84 14.62
N GLN A 617 -22.62 -5.47 14.75
CA GLN A 617 -21.45 -5.16 13.94
C GLN A 617 -21.76 -5.30 12.45
N THR A 618 -22.40 -6.40 12.06
CA THR A 618 -22.81 -6.65 10.66
C THR A 618 -23.77 -5.57 10.17
N GLN A 619 -24.73 -5.17 11.00
CA GLN A 619 -25.66 -4.07 10.69
C GLN A 619 -24.92 -2.75 10.48
N TYR A 620 -23.99 -2.40 11.38
CA TYR A 620 -23.24 -1.14 11.28
C TYR A 620 -22.28 -1.13 10.09
N ILE A 621 -21.66 -2.27 9.74
CA ILE A 621 -20.88 -2.41 8.51
C ILE A 621 -21.76 -2.12 7.28
N ALA A 622 -22.96 -2.67 7.22
CA ALA A 622 -23.88 -2.41 6.11
C ALA A 622 -24.30 -0.94 6.02
N GLN A 623 -24.50 -0.28 7.17
CA GLN A 623 -24.81 1.16 7.23
C GLN A 623 -23.61 2.01 6.80
N ALA A 624 -22.40 1.71 7.28
CA ALA A 624 -21.18 2.41 6.87
C ALA A 624 -20.91 2.26 5.36
N ARG A 625 -21.17 1.08 4.77
CA ARG A 625 -21.07 0.89 3.31
C ARG A 625 -21.99 1.81 2.52
N LYS A 626 -23.19 2.12 3.03
CA LYS A 626 -24.09 3.10 2.39
C LYS A 626 -23.51 4.51 2.44
N VAL A 627 -22.87 4.89 3.55
CA VAL A 627 -22.19 6.18 3.68
C VAL A 627 -21.09 6.35 2.62
N PHE A 628 -20.38 5.29 2.23
CA PHE A 628 -19.35 5.34 1.18
C PHE A 628 -19.88 5.08 -0.25
N ASN A 629 -21.20 4.92 -0.43
CA ASN A 629 -21.79 4.69 -1.73
C ASN A 629 -22.12 6.02 -2.43
N THR A 630 -21.21 6.51 -3.26
CA THR A 630 -21.38 7.79 -3.97
C THR A 630 -22.51 7.77 -4.99
N LEU A 631 -22.94 6.60 -5.48
CA LEU A 631 -24.11 6.47 -6.35
C LEU A 631 -25.44 6.72 -5.60
N GLU A 632 -25.42 6.61 -4.28
CA GLU A 632 -26.56 6.89 -3.39
C GLU A 632 -26.38 8.21 -2.61
N GLY A 633 -25.49 9.10 -3.07
CA GLY A 633 -25.23 10.39 -2.44
C GLY A 633 -24.28 10.33 -1.24
N GLY A 634 -23.60 9.19 -1.03
CA GLY A 634 -22.53 9.04 -0.04
C GLY A 634 -21.25 9.77 -0.40
N VAL A 635 -20.18 9.49 0.35
CA VAL A 635 -18.89 10.17 0.28
C VAL A 635 -17.77 9.28 -0.21
N ASP A 636 -16.74 9.89 -0.79
CA ASP A 636 -15.51 9.19 -1.16
C ASP A 636 -14.67 8.83 0.06
N VAL A 637 -14.71 9.67 1.09
CA VAL A 637 -13.91 9.56 2.31
C VAL A 637 -14.58 10.21 3.51
N LEU A 638 -14.34 9.67 4.70
CA LEU A 638 -14.69 10.30 5.98
C LEU A 638 -13.40 10.86 6.59
N VAL A 639 -13.34 12.16 6.87
CA VAL A 639 -12.18 12.82 7.46
C VAL A 639 -12.49 13.11 8.93
N VAL A 640 -11.61 12.69 9.84
CA VAL A 640 -11.78 12.85 11.30
C VAL A 640 -10.49 13.34 11.93
N PRO A 641 -10.51 14.00 13.10
CA PRO A 641 -9.29 14.14 13.91
C PRO A 641 -8.74 12.75 14.22
N SER A 642 -7.42 12.56 14.15
CA SER A 642 -6.82 11.26 14.49
C SER A 642 -6.98 10.95 15.98
N ALA A 643 -6.85 11.97 16.82
CA ALA A 643 -7.08 11.96 18.26
C ALA A 643 -7.72 13.31 18.68
N PRO A 644 -8.47 13.37 19.79
CA PRO A 644 -9.10 14.61 20.26
C PRO A 644 -8.15 15.58 20.99
N CYS A 645 -7.03 15.09 21.51
CA CYS A 645 -6.00 15.86 22.21
C CYS A 645 -4.69 15.07 22.27
N HIS A 646 -3.58 15.73 22.63
CA HIS A 646 -2.28 15.10 22.91
C HIS A 646 -1.97 15.24 24.41
N PRO A 647 -2.22 14.21 25.23
CA PRO A 647 -2.00 14.30 26.66
C PRO A 647 -0.53 14.11 27.03
N THR A 648 -0.14 14.66 28.17
CA THR A 648 1.13 14.39 28.82
C THR A 648 1.17 12.98 29.42
N ILE A 649 2.36 12.44 29.61
CA ILE A 649 2.59 11.19 30.34
C ILE A 649 2.05 11.31 31.78
N ALA A 650 2.16 12.48 32.40
CA ALA A 650 1.65 12.74 33.73
C ALA A 650 0.12 12.65 33.80
N GLU A 651 -0.59 13.24 32.84
CA GLU A 651 -2.05 13.15 32.73
C GLU A 651 -2.50 11.70 32.48
N ILE A 652 -1.83 10.96 31.59
CA ILE A 652 -2.12 9.53 31.38
C ILE A 652 -1.88 8.70 32.64
N ARG A 653 -0.87 9.02 33.45
CA ARG A 653 -0.66 8.33 34.73
C ARG A 653 -1.76 8.64 35.74
N ALA A 654 -2.32 9.85 35.71
CA ALA A 654 -3.41 10.26 36.59
C ALA A 654 -4.75 9.62 36.19
N ASP A 655 -5.03 9.48 34.90
CA ASP A 655 -6.21 8.78 34.37
C ASP A 655 -5.84 7.80 33.23
N PRO A 656 -5.31 6.60 33.57
CA PRO A 656 -4.78 5.68 32.58
C PRO A 656 -5.85 4.96 31.74
N ILE A 657 -7.12 5.00 32.14
CA ILE A 657 -8.22 4.32 31.46
C ILE A 657 -9.12 5.31 30.73
N GLY A 658 -9.57 6.38 31.40
CA GLY A 658 -10.50 7.36 30.82
C GLY A 658 -9.89 8.12 29.65
N LEU A 659 -8.70 8.70 29.83
CA LEU A 659 -7.99 9.37 28.74
C LEU A 659 -7.64 8.43 27.59
N ASN A 660 -7.21 7.19 27.85
CA ASN A 660 -6.96 6.22 26.79
C ASN A 660 -8.22 5.94 25.95
N SER A 661 -9.38 5.79 26.61
CA SER A 661 -10.66 5.60 25.91
C SER A 661 -11.04 6.82 25.09
N LYS A 662 -10.81 8.03 25.63
CA LYS A 662 -11.03 9.30 24.93
C LYS A 662 -10.18 9.39 23.65
N LEU A 663 -8.92 8.97 23.69
CA LEU A 663 -8.01 9.03 22.53
C LEU A 663 -8.56 8.30 21.29
N GLY A 664 -9.31 7.22 21.47
CA GLY A 664 -9.77 6.39 20.36
C GLY A 664 -11.17 6.70 19.83
N VAL A 665 -11.84 7.75 20.31
CA VAL A 665 -13.21 8.14 19.90
C VAL A 665 -13.39 8.16 18.38
N PHE A 666 -12.39 8.68 17.63
CA PHE A 666 -12.42 8.73 16.16
C PHE A 666 -11.73 7.55 15.47
N ALA A 667 -11.04 6.69 16.23
CA ALA A 667 -10.21 5.63 15.68
C ALA A 667 -10.85 4.23 15.75
N HIS A 668 -11.65 3.95 16.79
CA HIS A 668 -12.19 2.60 17.09
C HIS A 668 -13.02 2.02 15.94
N ALA A 669 -13.82 2.84 15.27
CA ALA A 669 -14.71 2.41 14.19
C ALA A 669 -13.96 1.76 13.01
N GLY A 670 -12.67 2.09 12.81
CA GLY A 670 -11.86 1.67 11.67
C GLY A 670 -11.96 0.16 11.38
N ASN A 671 -11.56 -0.69 12.32
CA ASN A 671 -11.59 -2.14 12.10
C ASN A 671 -12.93 -2.79 12.43
N VAL A 672 -13.67 -2.21 13.39
CA VAL A 672 -15.01 -2.70 13.77
C VAL A 672 -15.95 -2.65 12.56
N LEU A 673 -15.82 -1.62 11.72
CA LEU A 673 -16.65 -1.41 10.53
C LEU A 673 -15.99 -1.79 9.21
N ASP A 674 -14.87 -2.52 9.24
CA ASP A 674 -14.18 -2.98 8.03
C ASP A 674 -13.72 -1.85 7.10
N LEU A 675 -13.20 -0.77 7.67
CA LEU A 675 -12.69 0.40 6.95
C LEU A 675 -11.19 0.32 6.73
N CYS A 676 -10.66 1.06 5.75
CA CYS A 676 -9.25 1.41 5.65
C CYS A 676 -9.04 2.84 6.19
N GLY A 677 -7.81 3.20 6.56
CA GLY A 677 -7.54 4.54 7.07
C GLY A 677 -6.09 5.00 6.95
N VAL A 678 -5.86 6.30 6.76
CA VAL A 678 -4.51 6.90 6.81
C VAL A 678 -4.52 8.15 7.67
N SER A 679 -3.66 8.17 8.68
CA SER A 679 -3.39 9.37 9.49
C SER A 679 -2.24 10.15 8.87
N VAL A 680 -2.41 11.46 8.72
CA VAL A 680 -1.40 12.39 8.21
C VAL A 680 -1.34 13.63 9.10
N ASN A 681 -0.19 14.28 9.14
CA ASN A 681 -0.03 15.57 9.81
C ASN A 681 -0.87 16.65 9.09
N ALA A 682 -1.56 17.47 9.86
CA ALA A 682 -2.48 18.49 9.39
C ALA A 682 -2.31 19.83 10.12
N GLY A 683 -1.22 20.01 10.86
CA GLY A 683 -0.90 21.27 11.51
C GLY A 683 -0.10 21.08 12.79
N TRP A 684 0.10 22.19 13.49
CA TRP A 684 0.92 22.23 14.70
C TRP A 684 0.24 23.08 15.76
N VAL A 685 0.19 22.56 16.98
CA VAL A 685 -0.28 23.28 18.17
C VAL A 685 0.94 23.83 18.90
N GLU A 686 0.91 25.12 19.26
CA GLU A 686 1.95 25.70 20.12
C GLU A 686 1.89 25.07 21.52
N GLY A 687 3.04 24.74 22.08
CA GLY A 687 3.16 24.20 23.44
C GLY A 687 2.62 25.19 24.47
N GLY A 688 2.13 24.66 25.60
CA GLY A 688 1.67 25.49 26.72
C GLY A 688 2.81 26.31 27.35
N ALA A 689 2.50 27.11 28.37
CA ALA A 689 3.49 27.99 29.03
C ALA A 689 4.74 27.26 29.60
N ALA A 690 4.65 25.95 29.87
CA ALA A 690 5.78 25.12 30.29
C ALA A 690 6.65 24.58 29.13
N GLU A 691 6.20 24.77 27.89
CA GLU A 691 6.79 24.26 26.65
C GLU A 691 7.01 25.40 25.62
N GLU A 692 7.26 26.62 26.11
CA GLU A 692 7.40 27.83 25.28
C GLU A 692 8.39 27.61 24.11
N GLY A 693 7.88 27.74 22.88
CA GLY A 693 8.65 27.54 21.64
C GLY A 693 8.66 26.11 21.06
N LYS A 694 8.04 25.12 21.73
CA LYS A 694 7.83 23.77 21.16
C LYS A 694 6.49 23.70 20.43
N LYS A 695 6.42 22.92 19.36
CA LYS A 695 5.19 22.65 18.61
C LYS A 695 4.87 21.16 18.62
N LEU A 696 3.61 20.82 18.91
CA LEU A 696 3.10 19.45 18.88
C LEU A 696 2.28 19.21 17.61
N PRO A 697 2.42 18.04 16.97
CA PRO A 697 1.73 17.76 15.72
C PRO A 697 0.24 17.49 15.96
N PHE A 698 -0.58 17.99 15.04
CA PHE A 698 -2.00 17.67 14.92
C PHE A 698 -2.22 16.80 13.69
N GLY A 699 -2.87 15.64 13.85
CA GLY A 699 -3.13 14.73 12.73
C GLY A 699 -4.61 14.56 12.44
N VAL A 700 -4.96 14.42 11.15
CA VAL A 700 -6.28 13.97 10.69
C VAL A 700 -6.18 12.58 10.07
N THR A 701 -7.24 11.79 10.20
CA THR A 701 -7.35 10.47 9.56
C THR A 701 -8.40 10.52 8.44
N PHE A 702 -8.00 10.07 7.26
CA PHE A 702 -8.89 9.78 6.14
C PHE A 702 -9.33 8.32 6.23
N LEU A 703 -10.62 8.07 6.45
CA LEU A 703 -11.24 6.74 6.54
C LEU A 703 -12.01 6.43 5.26
N GLY A 704 -11.77 5.26 4.68
CA GLY A 704 -12.45 4.77 3.48
C GLY A 704 -13.14 3.44 3.71
N GLY A 705 -14.10 3.11 2.84
CA GLY A 705 -14.71 1.78 2.83
C GLY A 705 -13.68 0.66 2.52
N SER A 706 -14.04 -0.59 2.82
CA SER A 706 -13.21 -1.77 2.48
C SER A 706 -12.81 -1.76 0.99
N GLY A 707 -11.51 -1.74 0.73
CA GLY A 707 -10.91 -1.73 -0.61
C GLY A 707 -10.48 -0.34 -1.10
N TYR A 708 -10.86 0.75 -0.43
CA TYR A 708 -10.54 2.13 -0.84
C TYR A 708 -9.12 2.58 -0.47
N ASP A 709 -8.21 1.63 -0.22
CA ASP A 709 -6.84 1.85 0.25
C ASP A 709 -6.07 2.89 -0.57
N GLY A 710 -6.01 2.72 -1.90
CA GLY A 710 -5.35 3.66 -2.80
C GLY A 710 -6.05 5.02 -2.84
N LYS A 711 -7.38 5.02 -2.81
CA LYS A 711 -8.22 6.23 -2.86
C LYS A 711 -7.96 7.17 -1.70
N ILE A 712 -7.92 6.63 -0.47
CA ILE A 712 -7.69 7.47 0.72
C ILE A 712 -6.27 8.02 0.77
N LEU A 713 -5.28 7.30 0.22
CA LEU A 713 -3.92 7.79 0.09
C LEU A 713 -3.84 8.94 -0.93
N ASP A 714 -4.54 8.82 -2.08
CA ASP A 714 -4.61 9.88 -3.08
C ASP A 714 -5.29 11.15 -2.53
N LEU A 715 -6.38 10.98 -1.77
CA LEU A 715 -7.10 12.09 -1.14
C LEU A 715 -6.32 12.74 0.00
N ALA A 716 -5.59 11.96 0.81
CA ALA A 716 -4.73 12.50 1.86
C ALA A 716 -3.55 13.31 1.28
N ALA A 717 -3.02 12.91 0.12
CA ALA A 717 -1.95 13.63 -0.56
C ALA A 717 -2.38 15.05 -0.97
N VAL A 718 -3.65 15.26 -1.31
CA VAL A 718 -4.20 16.59 -1.62
C VAL A 718 -4.02 17.55 -0.44
N LEU A 719 -4.34 17.09 0.78
CA LEU A 719 -4.17 17.90 1.98
C LEU A 719 -2.69 18.14 2.27
N GLU A 720 -1.87 17.09 2.21
CA GLU A 720 -0.43 17.19 2.49
C GLU A 720 0.27 18.18 1.54
N ASP A 721 -0.07 18.15 0.25
CA ASP A 721 0.47 19.04 -0.77
C ASP A 721 -0.02 20.48 -0.64
N ALA A 722 -1.23 20.69 -0.13
CA ALA A 722 -1.75 22.03 0.14
C ALA A 722 -1.04 22.66 1.33
N ILE A 723 -0.90 21.92 2.44
CA ILE A 723 -0.23 22.41 3.65
C ILE A 723 1.25 22.69 3.39
N LYS A 724 1.95 21.90 2.56
CA LYS A 724 3.36 22.16 2.20
C LYS A 724 3.60 23.43 1.39
N LYS A 725 2.55 24.04 0.82
CA LYS A 725 2.63 25.26 0.00
C LYS A 725 2.36 26.53 0.80
N GLU A 726 1.72 26.40 1.95
CA GLU A 726 1.51 27.46 2.95
C GLU A 726 2.77 27.62 3.82
#